data_AF-A0AAJ4W7A7-F1
#
_entry.id   AF-A0AAJ4W7A7-F1
#
_cell.length_a   1.000
_cell.length_b   1.000
_cell.length_c   1.000
_cell.angle_alpha   90.00
_cell.angle_beta   90.00
_cell.angle_gamma   90.00
#
_symmetry.space_group_name_H-M   'P 1'
#
loop_
_entity.id
_entity.type
_entity.pdbx_description
1 polymer ?
#
loop_
_entity_poly.entity_id
_entity_poly.type
_entity_poly.pdbx_seq_one_letter_code
_entity_poly.pdbx_strand_id
1 'polypeptide(L)'
;MAQPVGLLSKIKIIDTNYKAFFKTKAITVISEEMYDCVHYNYQDQYFYQYNKKKEELLCLAFYNHGNRETLTGSFYQSIKEVASLALDHSFIALTLDAFNWTEVDTYEVLEENVWNIKQITKEELTTVQSIALTCSEQFDQPFVEKLFNSKIVDSNVVKKVSALQEKYRLANLTTFAKEATPLRPIHLFGNYYYNGKVVFSCKEGGIVYPQIDLATFKPTVYGAADAEHVLFHDKCIKTNPKKFKRVAKYETVYYLSEEGVLDEKGVWIEDSDATTFKLKEDYLAEDSINLYYWGNVVSKSSFSTYRVESYPYQTDFLITDTAVYYSQYKLEVDAQSFRFLKRLEGLAYYYTGFVGEDKEGLFVYLIEENKGQVIRSAGLSIDQLLQLFQDKYGNKYWRMEEDERICLEKPSATYYKEFAKKCKTPWVFYQIKELRDYAKLIVQKYEDKKDKEELIPFWKIYSLVEPYLWIEADSYKYVTLMYCIEGKQEHALDTLRKAIMYGAFDVMEFFDHPLLSTIQEHEYFLELKEYATQNKPIGYKIPMQLEILEKLLALPQSMYTDGTILWKYHLYDNVDIEEAMREHPQLIDYYTRYITLNTEMFNRFFKRHNLIDMDYTPYEEYHCMPIEASIIMLKYYMRMADIPSGSVAYFIPQLIQRMDKIKERINRLEGEEYTHYQIVYNNNEVVKITEHWM
;
A
#
# COMPACT_ATOMS: atom_id res chain seq x y z
N MET A 1 25.61 25.87 29.70
CA MET A 1 24.55 25.46 28.75
C MET A 1 24.86 24.03 28.36
N ALA A 2 23.88 23.12 28.43
CA ALA A 2 24.11 21.73 28.01
C ALA A 2 24.43 21.71 26.51
N GLN A 3 25.54 21.09 26.14
CA GLN A 3 25.95 20.90 24.75
C GLN A 3 25.73 19.44 24.37
N PRO A 4 25.52 19.12 23.08
CA PRO A 4 25.45 17.75 22.62
C PRO A 4 26.80 17.05 22.79
N VAL A 5 26.82 15.94 23.50
CA VAL A 5 28.04 15.17 23.79
C VAL A 5 27.92 13.77 23.22
N GLY A 6 29.03 13.20 22.76
CA GLY A 6 29.06 11.96 22.00
C GLY A 6 30.06 10.95 22.53
N LEU A 7 29.66 9.68 22.57
CA LEU A 7 30.53 8.54 22.79
C LEU A 7 30.47 7.63 21.57
N LEU A 8 31.61 7.40 20.92
CA LEU A 8 31.76 6.44 19.85
C LEU A 8 32.71 5.34 20.31
N SER A 9 32.35 4.09 20.08
CA SER A 9 33.27 2.97 20.27
C SER A 9 33.24 2.03 19.07
N LYS A 10 34.42 1.50 18.76
CA LYS A 10 34.62 0.44 17.78
C LYS A 10 35.39 -0.66 18.47
N ILE A 11 34.72 -1.77 18.71
CA ILE A 11 35.26 -2.87 19.50
C ILE A 11 35.41 -4.10 18.60
N LYS A 12 36.63 -4.61 18.48
CA LYS A 12 36.90 -5.88 17.81
C LYS A 12 36.53 -7.03 18.74
N ILE A 13 35.58 -7.87 18.32
CA ILE A 13 35.05 -8.96 19.14
C ILE A 13 34.48 -10.10 18.27
N ILE A 14 34.91 -11.32 18.56
CA ILE A 14 34.45 -12.54 17.86
C ILE A 14 33.04 -12.95 18.29
N ASP A 15 32.31 -13.70 17.45
CA ASP A 15 30.88 -14.06 17.68
C ASP A 15 30.67 -14.77 19.02
N THR A 16 31.60 -15.64 19.42
CA THR A 16 31.56 -16.35 20.71
C THR A 16 31.66 -15.39 21.89
N ASN A 17 32.56 -14.41 21.82
CA ASN A 17 32.81 -13.45 22.88
C ASN A 17 31.70 -12.40 22.96
N TYR A 18 31.16 -11.97 21.82
CA TYR A 18 29.97 -11.10 21.79
C TYR A 18 28.77 -11.77 22.44
N LYS A 19 28.53 -13.07 22.16
CA LYS A 19 27.48 -13.85 22.85
C LYS A 19 27.72 -14.00 24.35
N ALA A 20 28.98 -14.02 24.79
CA ALA A 20 29.32 -14.02 26.22
C ALA A 20 29.05 -12.64 26.84
N PHE A 21 29.46 -11.56 26.18
CA PHE A 21 29.18 -10.19 26.58
C PHE A 21 27.66 -9.94 26.67
N PHE A 22 26.87 -10.48 25.74
CA PHE A 22 25.41 -10.37 25.76
C PHE A 22 24.75 -10.89 27.07
N LYS A 23 25.43 -11.80 27.78
CA LYS A 23 24.95 -12.40 29.04
C LYS A 23 25.38 -11.63 30.29
N THR A 24 26.18 -10.58 30.17
CA THR A 24 26.66 -9.79 31.31
C THR A 24 25.62 -8.77 31.78
N LYS A 25 25.90 -8.13 32.91
CA LYS A 25 25.08 -7.04 33.45
C LYS A 25 25.18 -5.76 32.61
N ALA A 26 26.33 -5.47 31.99
CA ALA A 26 26.51 -4.34 31.08
C ALA A 26 25.39 -4.22 30.03
N ILE A 27 24.99 -5.34 29.42
CA ILE A 27 23.95 -5.32 28.38
C ILE A 27 22.58 -5.03 28.96
N THR A 28 22.31 -5.46 30.19
CA THR A 28 21.08 -5.09 30.89
C THR A 28 21.06 -3.59 31.15
N VAL A 29 22.16 -3.01 31.63
CA VAL A 29 22.30 -1.56 31.87
C VAL A 29 22.14 -0.76 30.57
N ILE A 30 22.80 -1.17 29.49
CA ILE A 30 22.63 -0.55 28.16
C ILE A 30 21.16 -0.59 27.69
N SER A 31 20.48 -1.73 27.91
CA SER A 31 19.07 -1.87 27.55
C SER A 31 18.15 -1.01 28.42
N GLU A 32 18.47 -0.85 29.71
CA GLU A 32 17.74 0.02 30.64
C GLU A 32 17.87 1.50 30.24
N GLU A 33 19.07 1.94 29.87
CA GLU A 33 19.32 3.32 29.43
C GLU A 33 18.59 3.66 28.11
N MET A 34 18.63 2.74 27.13
CA MET A 34 17.83 2.87 25.91
C MET A 34 16.32 2.83 26.21
N TYR A 35 15.89 2.02 27.18
CA TYR A 35 14.50 1.96 27.61
C TYR A 35 14.05 3.28 28.25
N ASP A 36 14.86 3.89 29.12
CA ASP A 36 14.55 5.18 29.75
C ASP A 36 14.43 6.28 28.70
N CYS A 37 15.29 6.28 27.68
CA CYS A 37 15.18 7.20 26.54
C CYS A 37 13.83 7.07 25.83
N VAL A 38 13.33 5.85 25.64
CA VAL A 38 12.00 5.58 25.05
C VAL A 38 10.88 5.97 26.01
N HIS A 39 10.99 5.61 27.29
CA HIS A 39 9.93 5.78 28.27
C HIS A 39 9.68 7.26 28.61
N TYR A 40 10.75 8.03 28.76
CA TYR A 40 10.70 9.46 29.09
C TYR A 40 10.80 10.38 27.88
N ASN A 41 10.87 9.80 26.67
CA ASN A 41 10.98 10.52 25.40
C ASN A 41 12.16 11.51 25.37
N TYR A 42 13.33 11.05 25.82
CA TYR A 42 14.57 11.82 25.72
C TYR A 42 14.99 11.92 24.25
N GLN A 43 15.66 13.03 23.91
CA GLN A 43 16.15 13.28 22.54
C GLN A 43 17.51 12.63 22.26
N ASP A 44 17.97 11.75 23.13
CA ASP A 44 19.21 11.03 22.95
C ASP A 44 19.06 9.96 21.88
N GLN A 45 20.16 9.64 21.19
CA GLN A 45 20.17 8.72 20.06
C GLN A 45 21.26 7.69 20.23
N TYR A 46 20.95 6.44 19.89
CA TYR A 46 21.88 5.33 20.05
C TYR A 46 22.02 4.51 18.76
N PHE A 47 23.24 4.12 18.45
CA PHE A 47 23.58 3.09 17.48
C PHE A 47 24.30 1.97 18.23
N TYR A 48 23.90 0.73 18.05
CA TYR A 48 24.52 -0.43 18.70
C TYR A 48 24.41 -1.64 17.78
N GLN A 49 25.46 -1.94 17.01
CA GLN A 49 25.39 -2.97 15.99
C GLN A 49 26.61 -3.89 16.00
N TYR A 50 26.35 -5.19 16.09
CA TYR A 50 27.38 -6.21 15.92
C TYR A 50 27.43 -6.72 14.48
N ASN A 51 28.59 -6.60 13.84
CA ASN A 51 28.86 -7.12 12.52
C ASN A 51 29.65 -8.42 12.60
N LYS A 52 28.95 -9.55 12.45
CA LYS A 52 29.55 -10.89 12.48
C LYS A 52 30.64 -11.12 11.44
N LYS A 53 30.56 -10.51 10.24
CA LYS A 53 31.57 -10.69 9.18
C LYS A 53 32.85 -9.91 9.47
N LYS A 54 32.73 -8.76 10.13
CA LYS A 54 33.86 -7.87 10.47
C LYS A 54 34.39 -8.11 11.90
N GLU A 55 33.73 -8.98 12.65
CA GLU A 55 33.98 -9.26 14.07
C GLU A 55 34.12 -7.97 14.87
N GLU A 56 33.10 -7.11 14.74
CA GLU A 56 33.16 -5.74 15.22
C GLU A 56 31.82 -5.32 15.80
N LEU A 57 31.85 -4.74 17.00
CA LEU A 57 30.74 -4.06 17.63
C LEU A 57 30.98 -2.55 17.51
N LEU A 58 30.05 -1.86 16.83
CA LEU A 58 30.01 -0.41 16.76
C LEU A 58 28.95 0.11 17.71
N CYS A 59 29.33 1.08 18.55
CA CYS A 59 28.39 1.77 19.43
C CYS A 59 28.56 3.28 19.33
N LEU A 60 27.47 4.01 19.12
CA LEU A 60 27.42 5.46 19.21
C LEU A 60 26.31 5.82 20.20
N ALA A 61 26.61 6.64 21.20
CA ALA A 61 25.62 7.31 22.02
C ALA A 61 25.77 8.82 21.79
N PHE A 62 24.71 9.44 21.30
CA PHE A 62 24.59 10.87 21.07
C PHE A 62 23.61 11.43 22.10
N TYR A 63 24.12 12.19 23.07
CA TYR A 63 23.30 12.82 24.09
C TYR A 63 23.03 14.25 23.67
N ASN A 64 21.76 14.60 23.43
CA ASN A 64 21.43 15.93 22.91
C ASN A 64 21.70 17.03 23.95
N HIS A 65 21.62 16.68 25.23
CA HIS A 65 21.93 17.54 26.36
C HIS A 65 22.81 16.81 27.36
N GLY A 66 24.12 17.04 27.31
CA GLY A 66 25.05 16.42 28.25
C GLY A 66 26.24 17.30 28.63
N ASN A 67 27.12 16.69 29.41
CA ASN A 67 28.39 17.25 29.84
C ASN A 67 29.43 16.13 29.96
N ARG A 68 30.61 16.44 30.49
CA ARG A 68 31.69 15.47 30.68
C ARG A 68 31.31 14.31 31.64
N GLU A 69 30.45 14.55 32.63
CA GLU A 69 29.97 13.50 33.53
C GLU A 69 29.05 12.52 32.79
N THR A 70 28.17 13.03 31.93
CA THR A 70 27.32 12.22 31.03
C THR A 70 28.14 11.22 30.21
N LEU A 71 29.26 11.68 29.63
CA LEU A 71 30.16 10.84 28.83
C LEU A 71 30.82 9.70 29.60
N THR A 72 30.86 9.78 30.93
CA THR A 72 31.43 8.76 31.82
C THR A 72 30.38 7.93 32.56
N GLY A 73 29.11 8.07 32.17
CA GLY A 73 27.96 7.42 32.79
C GLY A 73 27.82 5.92 32.50
N SER A 74 26.63 5.39 32.78
CA SER A 74 26.31 3.95 32.76
C SER A 74 26.62 3.27 31.42
N PHE A 75 26.28 3.90 30.29
CA PHE A 75 26.61 3.40 28.96
C PHE A 75 28.12 3.21 28.78
N TYR A 76 28.92 4.23 29.08
CA TYR A 76 30.38 4.19 28.96
C TYR A 76 30.97 3.08 29.84
N GLN A 77 30.56 2.98 31.11
CA GLN A 77 31.04 1.93 32.01
C GLN A 77 30.70 0.54 31.49
N SER A 78 29.48 0.37 30.96
CA SER A 78 29.03 -0.89 30.37
C SER A 78 29.83 -1.29 29.13
N ILE A 79 30.19 -0.31 28.29
CA ILE A 79 31.08 -0.53 27.14
C ILE A 79 32.47 -0.95 27.61
N LYS A 80 33.02 -0.37 28.69
CA LYS A 80 34.35 -0.76 29.20
C LYS A 80 34.44 -2.20 29.69
N GLU A 81 33.34 -2.78 30.20
CA GLU A 81 33.31 -4.18 30.65
C GLU A 81 33.68 -5.18 29.53
N VAL A 82 33.56 -4.78 28.27
CA VAL A 82 33.95 -5.61 27.12
C VAL A 82 35.46 -5.89 27.04
N ALA A 83 36.29 -5.13 27.78
CA ALA A 83 37.75 -5.17 27.69
C ALA A 83 38.35 -6.58 27.73
N SER A 84 37.81 -7.44 28.61
CA SER A 84 38.27 -8.84 28.79
C SER A 84 37.85 -9.81 27.68
N LEU A 85 36.95 -9.38 26.80
CA LEU A 85 36.34 -10.17 25.73
C LEU A 85 36.70 -9.63 24.33
N ALA A 86 37.22 -8.41 24.27
CA ALA A 86 37.58 -7.72 23.05
C ALA A 86 39.02 -8.02 22.62
N LEU A 87 39.33 -7.71 21.36
CA LEU A 87 40.66 -7.81 20.78
C LEU A 87 41.31 -6.42 20.70
N ASP A 88 42.64 -6.41 20.58
CA ASP A 88 43.43 -5.19 20.35
C ASP A 88 42.93 -4.43 19.09
N HIS A 89 43.26 -3.13 19.01
CA HIS A 89 42.73 -2.18 18.02
C HIS A 89 41.26 -1.77 18.23
N SER A 90 40.72 -2.04 19.41
CA SER A 90 39.45 -1.46 19.86
C SER A 90 39.66 -0.05 20.41
N PHE A 91 38.72 0.85 20.19
CA PHE A 91 38.80 2.22 20.73
C PHE A 91 37.46 2.73 21.28
N ILE A 92 37.54 3.70 22.20
CA ILE A 92 36.45 4.54 22.67
C ILE A 92 36.88 6.01 22.49
N ALA A 93 36.04 6.81 21.85
CA ALA A 93 36.24 8.24 21.62
C ALA A 93 35.08 9.02 22.25
N LEU A 94 35.41 9.98 23.10
CA LEU A 94 34.46 10.86 23.78
C LEU A 94 34.64 12.30 23.30
N THR A 95 33.56 13.00 22.98
CA THR A 95 33.60 14.39 22.52
C THR A 95 32.49 15.23 23.16
N LEU A 96 32.82 16.49 23.46
CA LEU A 96 31.86 17.51 23.85
C LEU A 96 31.21 18.24 22.65
N ASP A 97 31.59 17.91 21.42
CA ASP A 97 30.98 18.39 20.17
C ASP A 97 30.54 17.22 19.28
N ALA A 98 29.42 16.61 19.66
CA ALA A 98 28.89 15.42 18.99
C ALA A 98 28.35 15.67 17.58
N PHE A 99 28.15 16.94 17.18
CA PHE A 99 27.69 17.27 15.83
C PHE A 99 28.82 17.19 14.82
N ASN A 100 29.99 17.74 15.17
CA ASN A 100 31.07 17.91 14.20
C ASN A 100 32.17 16.86 14.35
N TRP A 101 32.35 16.27 15.55
CA TRP A 101 33.47 15.36 15.86
C TRP A 101 34.83 15.93 15.45
N THR A 102 34.95 17.26 15.39
CA THR A 102 36.15 17.99 14.97
C THR A 102 37.30 17.77 15.95
N GLU A 103 36.96 17.53 17.22
CA GLU A 103 37.89 17.19 18.29
C GLU A 103 37.32 16.05 19.14
N VAL A 104 38.23 15.30 19.78
CA VAL A 104 37.91 14.22 20.72
C VAL A 104 38.59 14.57 22.05
N ASP A 105 37.78 14.81 23.08
CA ASP A 105 38.22 15.15 24.44
C ASP A 105 38.98 14.00 25.12
N THR A 106 38.58 12.76 24.84
CA THR A 106 39.20 11.57 25.43
C THR A 106 39.17 10.44 24.42
N TYR A 107 40.35 9.90 24.12
CA TYR A 107 40.53 8.77 23.23
C TYR A 107 41.20 7.63 23.99
N GLU A 108 40.49 6.52 24.13
CA GLU A 108 40.95 5.31 24.80
C GLU A 108 41.15 4.19 23.79
N VAL A 109 42.28 3.51 23.88
CA VAL A 109 42.61 2.35 23.05
C VAL A 109 42.79 1.13 23.95
N LEU A 110 42.24 -0.01 23.54
CA LEU A 110 42.39 -1.27 24.26
C LEU A 110 43.74 -1.90 23.91
N GLU A 111 44.56 -2.13 24.95
CA GLU A 111 45.82 -2.85 24.85
C GLU A 111 45.94 -3.80 26.04
N GLU A 112 46.21 -5.08 25.77
CA GLU A 112 46.36 -6.11 26.82
C GLU A 112 45.14 -6.22 27.75
N ASN A 113 43.93 -6.07 27.21
CA ASN A 113 42.65 -6.03 27.95
C ASN A 113 42.48 -4.84 28.91
N VAL A 114 43.28 -3.78 28.77
CA VAL A 114 43.17 -2.55 29.56
C VAL A 114 42.94 -1.35 28.64
N TRP A 115 42.00 -0.49 29.00
CA TRP A 115 41.74 0.76 28.28
C TRP A 115 42.75 1.82 28.68
N ASN A 116 43.58 2.25 27.73
CA ASN A 116 44.62 3.25 27.94
C ASN A 116 44.27 4.55 27.21
N ILE A 117 44.33 5.69 27.92
CA ILE A 117 44.11 7.00 27.32
C ILE A 117 45.32 7.36 26.45
N LYS A 118 45.08 7.73 25.19
CA LYS A 118 46.11 8.12 24.22
C LYS A 118 45.79 9.45 23.57
N GLN A 119 46.83 10.11 23.08
CA GLN A 119 46.66 11.25 22.20
C GLN A 119 46.21 10.75 20.82
N ILE A 120 45.08 11.25 20.33
CA ILE A 120 44.54 10.88 19.02
C ILE A 120 45.38 11.48 17.89
N THR A 121 45.71 10.67 16.89
CA THR A 121 46.37 11.14 15.67
C THR A 121 45.35 11.73 14.68
N LYS A 122 45.83 12.49 13.68
CA LYS A 122 44.95 13.04 12.63
C LYS A 122 44.22 11.95 11.85
N GLU A 123 44.88 10.83 11.55
CA GLU A 123 44.31 9.71 10.79
C GLU A 123 43.22 8.97 11.59
N GLU A 124 43.45 8.76 12.89
CA GLU A 124 42.45 8.18 13.80
C GLU A 124 41.25 9.12 13.98
N LEU A 125 41.49 10.44 14.10
CA LEU A 125 40.42 11.43 14.18
C LEU A 125 39.55 11.43 12.92
N THR A 126 40.15 11.38 11.73
CA THR A 126 39.41 11.24 10.47
C THR A 126 38.60 9.93 10.44
N THR A 127 39.14 8.85 10.98
CA THR A 127 38.43 7.56 11.09
C THR A 127 37.24 7.66 12.03
N VAL A 128 37.42 8.26 13.21
CA VAL A 128 36.36 8.50 14.20
C VAL A 128 35.24 9.35 13.59
N GLN A 129 35.59 10.47 12.94
CA GLN A 129 34.65 11.35 12.24
C GLN A 129 33.85 10.60 11.19
N SER A 130 34.53 9.82 10.32
CA SER A 130 33.86 9.06 9.27
C SER A 130 32.84 8.06 9.83
N ILE A 131 33.21 7.32 10.89
CA ILE A 131 32.30 6.34 11.50
C ILE A 131 31.14 7.05 12.19
N ALA A 132 31.42 8.11 12.96
CA ALA A 132 30.40 8.88 13.66
C ALA A 132 29.36 9.46 12.67
N LEU A 133 29.81 10.07 11.58
CA LEU A 133 28.93 10.60 10.53
C LEU A 133 28.07 9.51 9.90
N THR A 134 28.64 8.36 9.52
CA THR A 134 27.87 7.24 8.97
C THR A 134 26.82 6.70 9.94
N CYS A 135 27.13 6.65 11.23
CA CYS A 135 26.15 6.26 12.26
C CYS A 135 25.06 7.34 12.43
N SER A 136 25.45 8.63 12.47
CA SER A 136 24.53 9.76 12.65
C SER A 136 23.61 9.99 11.45
N GLU A 137 24.02 9.64 10.23
CA GLU A 137 23.13 9.64 9.04
C GLU A 137 21.91 8.72 9.22
N GLN A 138 21.97 7.75 10.13
CA GLN A 138 20.84 6.87 10.45
C GLN A 138 19.84 7.49 11.46
N PHE A 139 20.12 8.70 11.95
CA PHE A 139 19.33 9.42 12.94
C PHE A 139 18.42 10.50 12.32
N ASP A 140 17.84 10.20 11.17
CA ASP A 140 16.88 11.02 10.41
C ASP A 140 15.45 11.04 11.01
N GLN A 141 15.20 10.26 12.07
CA GLN A 141 13.91 10.15 12.76
C GLN A 141 14.12 10.03 14.28
N PRO A 142 13.08 10.25 15.12
CA PRO A 142 13.14 10.00 16.55
C PRO A 142 13.66 8.59 16.89
N PHE A 143 14.52 8.48 17.91
CA PHE A 143 15.15 7.21 18.29
C PHE A 143 14.12 6.10 18.59
N VAL A 144 12.99 6.45 19.22
CA VAL A 144 11.91 5.49 19.51
C VAL A 144 11.36 4.81 18.26
N GLU A 145 11.23 5.53 17.14
CA GLU A 145 10.75 4.96 15.87
C GLU A 145 11.80 4.05 15.26
N LYS A 146 13.07 4.50 15.27
CA LYS A 146 14.19 3.77 14.68
C LYS A 146 14.55 2.51 15.48
N LEU A 147 14.44 2.52 16.80
CA LEU A 147 14.82 1.40 17.65
C LEU A 147 14.06 0.12 17.28
N PHE A 148 12.77 0.23 16.97
CA PHE A 148 11.91 -0.92 16.68
C PHE A 148 11.78 -1.22 15.18
N ASN A 149 11.90 -0.21 14.31
CA ASN A 149 11.63 -0.34 12.88
C ASN A 149 12.89 -0.39 12.00
N SER A 150 14.08 -0.16 12.55
CA SER A 150 15.34 -0.13 11.78
C SER A 150 16.41 -1.06 12.36
N LYS A 151 17.53 -1.21 11.65
CA LYS A 151 18.66 -2.08 12.05
C LYS A 151 19.79 -1.33 12.78
N ILE A 152 19.50 -0.18 13.38
CA ILE A 152 20.51 0.63 14.09
C ILE A 152 20.90 0.04 15.46
N VAL A 153 20.03 -0.79 16.06
CA VAL A 153 20.29 -1.55 17.29
C VAL A 153 20.16 -3.06 17.03
N ASP A 154 21.07 -3.86 17.60
CA ASP A 154 21.03 -5.32 17.52
C ASP A 154 19.68 -5.88 18.02
N SER A 155 19.06 -6.74 17.22
CA SER A 155 17.75 -7.33 17.51
C SER A 155 17.62 -7.99 18.89
N ASN A 156 18.71 -8.48 19.48
CA ASN A 156 18.69 -9.08 20.80
C ASN A 156 18.64 -8.02 21.91
N VAL A 157 19.29 -6.87 21.71
CA VAL A 157 19.18 -5.71 22.61
C VAL A 157 17.77 -5.14 22.51
N VAL A 158 17.22 -4.96 21.29
CA VAL A 158 15.83 -4.52 21.09
C VAL A 158 14.85 -5.43 21.84
N LYS A 159 15.02 -6.76 21.79
CA LYS A 159 14.20 -7.71 22.56
C LYS A 159 14.27 -7.47 24.08
N LYS A 160 15.44 -7.12 24.63
CA LYS A 160 15.57 -6.79 26.05
C LYS A 160 14.84 -5.48 26.38
N VAL A 161 14.98 -4.45 25.54
CA VAL A 161 14.25 -3.18 25.69
C VAL A 161 12.74 -3.41 25.64
N SER A 162 12.22 -4.16 24.66
CA SER A 162 10.80 -4.51 24.58
C SER A 162 10.31 -5.29 25.80
N ALA A 163 11.13 -6.20 26.35
CA ALA A 163 10.79 -6.95 27.56
C ALA A 163 10.74 -6.04 28.81
N LEU A 164 11.63 -5.05 28.91
CA LEU A 164 11.60 -4.04 29.97
C LEU A 164 10.36 -3.15 29.86
N GLN A 165 10.05 -2.68 28.64
CA GLN A 165 8.86 -1.89 28.36
C GLN A 165 7.58 -2.65 28.75
N GLU A 166 7.48 -3.93 28.37
CA GLU A 166 6.33 -4.76 28.72
C GLU A 166 6.24 -5.03 30.22
N LYS A 167 7.37 -5.30 30.88
CA LYS A 167 7.41 -5.49 32.34
C LYS A 167 6.94 -4.24 33.08
N TYR A 168 7.39 -3.06 32.66
CA TYR A 168 6.98 -1.80 33.26
C TYR A 168 5.50 -1.49 32.98
N ARG A 169 5.04 -1.73 31.74
CA ARG A 169 3.62 -1.59 31.38
C ARG A 169 2.74 -2.45 32.29
N LEU A 170 3.07 -3.74 32.44
CA LEU A 170 2.31 -4.66 33.30
C LEU A 170 2.37 -4.26 34.79
N ALA A 171 3.54 -3.84 35.29
CA ALA A 171 3.69 -3.40 36.67
C ALA A 171 2.85 -2.16 37.00
N ASN A 172 2.67 -1.27 36.02
CA ASN A 172 1.91 -0.05 36.19
C ASN A 172 0.50 -0.11 35.58
N LEU A 173 0.10 -1.27 35.04
CA LEU A 173 -1.16 -1.45 34.34
C LEU A 173 -2.33 -1.09 35.24
N THR A 174 -2.31 -1.49 36.51
CA THR A 174 -3.37 -1.17 37.48
C THR A 174 -3.47 0.32 37.80
N THR A 175 -2.38 1.08 37.63
CA THR A 175 -2.34 2.51 37.90
C THR A 175 -2.83 3.26 36.66
N PHE A 176 -2.22 3.03 35.50
CA PHE A 176 -2.58 3.70 34.27
C PHE A 176 -3.95 3.26 33.75
N ALA A 177 -4.35 1.99 33.87
CA ALA A 177 -5.69 1.54 33.41
C ALA A 177 -6.86 2.25 34.13
N LYS A 178 -6.64 2.83 35.32
CA LYS A 178 -7.64 3.68 35.99
C LYS A 178 -7.74 5.09 35.41
N GLU A 179 -6.67 5.57 34.80
CA GLU A 179 -6.59 6.85 34.10
C GLU A 179 -7.12 6.75 32.67
N ALA A 180 -7.18 5.52 32.13
CA ALA A 180 -7.76 5.25 30.83
C ALA A 180 -9.23 5.65 30.81
N THR A 181 -9.55 6.54 29.88
CA THR A 181 -10.92 6.92 29.57
C THR A 181 -11.14 6.78 28.07
N PRO A 182 -12.38 6.83 27.58
CA PRO A 182 -12.67 6.86 26.15
C PRO A 182 -11.98 7.97 25.41
N LEU A 183 -11.98 9.15 26.03
CA LEU A 183 -11.43 10.38 25.47
C LEU A 183 -9.91 10.43 25.58
N ARG A 184 -9.34 9.59 26.44
CA ARG A 184 -7.90 9.43 26.65
C ARG A 184 -7.61 7.94 26.74
N PRO A 185 -7.75 7.19 25.63
CA PRO A 185 -7.44 5.79 25.63
C PRO A 185 -5.94 5.64 25.83
N ILE A 186 -5.56 4.59 26.55
CA ILE A 186 -4.16 4.28 26.79
C ILE A 186 -3.70 3.34 25.71
N HIS A 187 -2.66 3.76 24.99
CA HIS A 187 -1.94 2.89 24.08
C HIS A 187 -1.33 1.73 24.86
N LEU A 188 -1.62 0.50 24.43
CA LEU A 188 -1.07 -0.70 25.05
C LEU A 188 0.21 -1.11 24.33
N PHE A 189 0.10 -1.38 23.04
CA PHE A 189 1.19 -1.74 22.13
C PHE A 189 0.63 -1.92 20.71
N GLY A 190 1.49 -1.77 19.68
CA GLY A 190 1.08 -1.92 18.28
C GLY A 190 -0.13 -1.03 17.97
N ASN A 191 -1.17 -1.60 17.36
CA ASN A 191 -2.41 -0.89 17.05
C ASN A 191 -3.50 -1.12 18.12
N TYR A 192 -3.14 -1.53 19.35
CA TYR A 192 -4.10 -1.87 20.41
C TYR A 192 -4.10 -0.84 21.54
N TYR A 193 -5.31 -0.52 22.00
CA TYR A 193 -5.60 0.51 22.99
C TYR A 193 -6.58 0.00 24.03
N TYR A 194 -6.56 0.60 25.21
CA TYR A 194 -7.53 0.40 26.28
C TYR A 194 -8.22 1.70 26.62
N ASN A 195 -9.55 1.71 26.62
CA ASN A 195 -10.35 2.92 26.88
C ASN A 195 -10.95 2.98 28.30
N GLY A 196 -10.51 2.13 29.22
CA GLY A 196 -11.08 2.05 30.57
C GLY A 196 -12.18 1.01 30.73
N LYS A 197 -12.68 0.39 29.63
CA LYS A 197 -13.64 -0.73 29.68
C LYS A 197 -13.22 -1.93 28.86
N VAL A 198 -12.73 -1.70 27.63
CA VAL A 198 -12.45 -2.77 26.66
C VAL A 198 -11.15 -2.49 25.90
N VAL A 199 -10.52 -3.56 25.43
CA VAL A 199 -9.42 -3.47 24.46
C VAL A 199 -10.02 -3.28 23.07
N PHE A 200 -9.43 -2.40 22.28
CA PHE A 200 -9.80 -2.20 20.88
C PHE A 200 -8.56 -2.02 20.02
N SER A 201 -8.69 -2.26 18.71
CA SER A 201 -7.65 -1.95 17.73
C SER A 201 -8.10 -0.89 16.76
N CYS A 202 -7.21 0.05 16.44
CA CYS A 202 -7.44 1.04 15.39
C CYS A 202 -7.23 0.49 13.97
N LYS A 203 -6.82 -0.78 13.83
CA LYS A 203 -6.73 -1.47 12.54
C LYS A 203 -8.11 -1.56 11.89
N GLU A 204 -8.17 -1.34 10.57
CA GLU A 204 -9.36 -1.47 9.72
C GLU A 204 -10.63 -0.67 10.10
N GLY A 205 -10.56 0.27 11.04
CA GLY A 205 -11.70 1.15 11.34
C GLY A 205 -12.12 1.17 12.79
N GLY A 206 -11.44 0.41 13.66
CA GLY A 206 -11.81 0.28 15.05
C GLY A 206 -12.54 -1.02 15.36
N ILE A 207 -11.82 -2.05 15.80
CA ILE A 207 -12.40 -3.34 16.18
C ILE A 207 -12.34 -3.46 17.70
N VAL A 208 -13.48 -3.75 18.33
CA VAL A 208 -13.59 -3.90 19.78
C VAL A 208 -13.47 -5.37 20.16
N TYR A 209 -12.67 -5.66 21.19
CA TYR A 209 -12.45 -7.00 21.72
C TYR A 209 -12.92 -7.07 23.17
N PRO A 210 -14.24 -7.17 23.42
CA PRO A 210 -14.77 -7.16 24.78
C PRO A 210 -14.39 -8.42 25.57
N GLN A 211 -13.93 -9.49 24.90
CA GLN A 211 -13.52 -10.74 25.55
C GLN A 211 -12.10 -10.71 26.11
N ILE A 212 -11.30 -9.69 25.75
CA ILE A 212 -9.88 -9.64 26.08
C ILE A 212 -9.67 -9.19 27.52
N ASP A 213 -8.97 -10.01 28.29
CA ASP A 213 -8.49 -9.65 29.61
C ASP A 213 -7.25 -8.76 29.54
N LEU A 214 -7.44 -7.47 29.84
CA LEU A 214 -6.38 -6.48 29.87
C LEU A 214 -5.19 -6.91 30.76
N ALA A 215 -5.45 -7.59 31.89
CA ALA A 215 -4.41 -7.91 32.88
C ALA A 215 -3.36 -8.87 32.33
N THR A 216 -3.76 -9.74 31.41
CA THR A 216 -2.89 -10.74 30.77
C THR A 216 -2.60 -10.46 29.30
N PHE A 217 -3.19 -9.39 28.76
CA PHE A 217 -3.05 -8.99 27.37
C PHE A 217 -1.63 -8.51 27.04
N LYS A 218 -1.02 -9.11 26.02
CA LYS A 218 0.39 -8.88 25.63
C LYS A 218 0.59 -9.03 24.11
N PRO A 219 1.65 -8.41 23.56
CA PRO A 219 1.98 -8.58 22.15
C PRO A 219 2.53 -9.98 21.87
N THR A 220 2.29 -10.49 20.66
CA THR A 220 2.81 -11.77 20.19
C THR A 220 3.31 -11.65 18.73
N VAL A 221 4.01 -12.67 18.23
CA VAL A 221 4.54 -12.68 16.85
C VAL A 221 3.45 -12.79 15.76
N TYR A 222 2.20 -13.02 16.15
CA TYR A 222 1.03 -13.16 15.28
C TYR A 222 -0.03 -12.07 15.52
N GLY A 223 0.22 -11.13 16.44
CA GLY A 223 -0.73 -10.10 16.84
C GLY A 223 -0.67 -9.89 18.34
N ALA A 224 -1.70 -10.33 19.07
CA ALA A 224 -1.77 -10.19 20.52
C ALA A 224 -2.49 -11.39 21.16
N ALA A 225 -2.38 -11.54 22.47
CA ALA A 225 -3.10 -12.57 23.20
C ALA A 225 -3.29 -12.17 24.66
N ASP A 226 -4.33 -12.68 25.31
CA ASP A 226 -4.51 -12.66 26.77
C ASP A 226 -4.24 -14.06 27.36
N ALA A 227 -4.91 -14.46 28.44
CA ALA A 227 -4.81 -15.81 29.00
C ALA A 227 -5.59 -16.90 28.23
N GLU A 228 -6.69 -16.55 27.53
CA GLU A 228 -7.64 -17.49 26.92
C GLU A 228 -7.94 -17.22 25.43
N HIS A 229 -7.43 -16.12 24.89
CA HIS A 229 -7.76 -15.61 23.58
C HIS A 229 -6.50 -15.18 22.82
N VAL A 230 -6.56 -15.38 21.51
CA VAL A 230 -5.56 -14.93 20.55
C VAL A 230 -6.23 -13.97 19.56
N LEU A 231 -5.58 -12.82 19.34
CA LEU A 231 -5.91 -11.85 18.32
C LEU A 231 -4.91 -11.95 17.16
N PHE A 232 -5.42 -12.25 15.96
CA PHE A 232 -4.63 -12.27 14.72
C PHE A 232 -5.57 -12.01 13.53
N HIS A 233 -5.09 -11.27 12.52
CA HIS A 233 -5.91 -10.85 11.35
C HIS A 233 -7.34 -10.43 11.72
N ASP A 234 -7.46 -9.55 12.73
CA ASP A 234 -8.72 -8.93 13.15
C ASP A 234 -9.76 -9.91 13.77
N LYS A 235 -9.35 -11.17 13.95
CA LYS A 235 -10.14 -12.21 14.62
C LYS A 235 -9.72 -12.35 16.07
N CYS A 236 -10.71 -12.59 16.93
CA CYS A 236 -10.51 -13.05 18.30
C CYS A 236 -10.92 -14.52 18.39
N ILE A 237 -9.97 -15.40 18.66
CA ILE A 237 -10.22 -16.84 18.81
C ILE A 237 -9.95 -17.22 20.26
N LYS A 238 -10.90 -17.92 20.88
CA LYS A 238 -10.71 -18.54 22.18
C LYS A 238 -9.84 -19.79 22.03
N THR A 239 -8.61 -19.74 22.50
CA THR A 239 -7.64 -20.85 22.44
C THR A 239 -6.52 -20.62 23.44
N ASN A 240 -5.76 -21.67 23.78
CA ASN A 240 -4.62 -21.55 24.68
C ASN A 240 -3.44 -20.83 24.00
N PRO A 241 -3.10 -19.59 24.39
CA PRO A 241 -2.09 -18.81 23.68
C PRO A 241 -0.67 -19.37 23.80
N LYS A 242 -0.41 -20.23 24.79
CA LYS A 242 0.88 -20.92 24.94
C LYS A 242 1.09 -22.02 23.90
N LYS A 243 -0.01 -22.57 23.35
CA LYS A 243 0.02 -23.59 22.30
C LYS A 243 -0.16 -22.98 20.92
N PHE A 244 -0.64 -21.74 20.83
CA PHE A 244 -0.79 -21.03 19.56
C PHE A 244 0.57 -20.54 19.02
N LYS A 245 0.93 -20.96 17.81
CA LYS A 245 2.23 -20.64 17.19
C LYS A 245 2.05 -20.23 15.74
N ARG A 246 2.79 -19.21 15.32
CA ARG A 246 2.96 -18.84 13.91
C ARG A 246 4.16 -19.58 13.34
N VAL A 247 3.96 -20.26 12.20
CA VAL A 247 5.01 -20.92 11.44
C VAL A 247 5.04 -20.29 10.05
N ALA A 248 6.18 -19.74 9.65
CA ALA A 248 6.30 -19.01 8.39
C ALA A 248 7.63 -19.26 7.68
N LYS A 249 7.59 -19.31 6.35
CA LYS A 249 8.73 -19.32 5.43
C LYS A 249 8.38 -18.46 4.22
N TYR A 250 9.20 -17.45 3.93
CA TYR A 250 8.93 -16.44 2.91
C TYR A 250 7.50 -15.85 3.04
N GLU A 251 6.66 -16.05 2.03
CA GLU A 251 5.28 -15.52 1.99
C GLU A 251 4.26 -16.46 2.64
N THR A 252 4.61 -17.74 2.87
CA THR A 252 3.68 -18.74 3.37
C THR A 252 3.64 -18.77 4.89
N VAL A 253 2.42 -18.71 5.44
CA VAL A 253 2.16 -18.63 6.87
C VAL A 253 1.07 -19.63 7.27
N TYR A 254 1.35 -20.38 8.34
CA TYR A 254 0.36 -21.22 9.03
C TYR A 254 0.33 -20.87 10.52
N TYR A 255 -0.84 -21.10 11.14
CA TYR A 255 -1.02 -20.95 12.58
C TYR A 255 -1.37 -22.30 13.20
N LEU A 256 -0.57 -22.74 14.17
CA LEU A 256 -0.81 -23.98 14.91
C LEU A 256 -1.53 -23.64 16.20
N SER A 257 -2.56 -24.40 16.53
CA SER A 257 -3.31 -24.28 17.78
C SER A 257 -3.40 -25.64 18.49
N GLU A 258 -4.14 -25.71 19.60
CA GLU A 258 -4.45 -26.98 20.24
C GLU A 258 -5.46 -27.83 19.43
N GLU A 259 -6.34 -27.20 18.65
CA GLU A 259 -7.43 -27.88 17.94
C GLU A 259 -7.03 -28.31 16.51
N GLY A 260 -5.95 -27.74 15.96
CA GLY A 260 -5.52 -28.02 14.60
C GLY A 260 -4.69 -26.88 13.98
N VAL A 261 -4.57 -26.91 12.66
CA VAL A 261 -3.83 -25.93 11.85
C VAL A 261 -4.82 -24.97 11.18
N LEU A 262 -4.48 -23.69 11.19
CA LEU A 262 -5.16 -22.66 10.42
C LEU A 262 -4.25 -22.17 9.27
N ASP A 263 -4.87 -21.84 8.16
CA ASP A 263 -4.21 -21.19 7.01
C ASP A 263 -3.87 -19.72 7.32
N GLU A 264 -3.26 -19.04 6.34
CA GLU A 264 -2.90 -17.62 6.41
C GLU A 264 -4.09 -16.68 6.67
N LYS A 265 -5.31 -17.11 6.34
CA LYS A 265 -6.56 -16.35 6.53
C LYS A 265 -7.23 -16.67 7.88
N GLY A 266 -6.65 -17.56 8.68
CA GLY A 266 -7.24 -18.03 9.93
C GLY A 266 -8.49 -18.88 9.70
N VAL A 267 -8.51 -19.68 8.64
CA VAL A 267 -9.51 -20.72 8.38
C VAL A 267 -8.93 -22.06 8.82
N TRP A 268 -9.74 -22.86 9.52
CA TRP A 268 -9.35 -24.20 9.92
C TRP A 268 -9.11 -25.10 8.72
N ILE A 269 -8.00 -25.84 8.75
CA ILE A 269 -7.76 -26.90 7.79
C ILE A 269 -8.28 -28.20 8.41
N GLU A 270 -9.32 -28.76 7.78
CA GLU A 270 -9.94 -30.01 8.21
C GLU A 270 -8.91 -31.15 8.26
N ASP A 271 -9.07 -32.04 9.25
CA ASP A 271 -8.21 -33.22 9.47
C ASP A 271 -6.70 -32.91 9.56
N SER A 272 -6.34 -31.73 10.05
CA SER A 272 -4.94 -31.34 10.29
C SER A 272 -4.42 -31.75 11.67
N ASP A 273 -3.12 -32.03 11.75
CA ASP A 273 -2.42 -32.38 12.98
C ASP A 273 -1.35 -31.33 13.32
N ALA A 274 -1.73 -30.37 14.15
CA ALA A 274 -0.84 -29.33 14.64
C ALA A 274 0.38 -29.84 15.42
N THR A 275 0.32 -31.06 15.98
CA THR A 275 1.42 -31.59 16.81
C THR A 275 2.60 -32.07 15.99
N THR A 276 2.34 -32.57 14.78
CA THR A 276 3.37 -33.10 13.87
C THR A 276 3.66 -32.17 12.69
N PHE A 277 2.96 -31.04 12.58
CA PHE A 277 3.09 -30.08 11.50
C PHE A 277 4.53 -29.52 11.35
N LYS A 278 5.02 -29.52 10.11
CA LYS A 278 6.32 -28.99 9.71
C LYS A 278 6.22 -28.26 8.38
N LEU A 279 6.57 -26.97 8.39
CA LEU A 279 6.76 -26.19 7.17
C LEU A 279 8.16 -26.46 6.60
N LYS A 280 8.22 -27.26 5.53
CA LYS A 280 9.47 -27.71 4.91
C LYS A 280 10.06 -26.67 3.99
N GLU A 281 9.25 -26.04 3.14
CA GLU A 281 9.58 -24.90 2.29
C GLU A 281 8.40 -23.93 2.25
N ASP A 282 8.53 -22.78 1.58
CA ASP A 282 7.41 -21.86 1.38
C ASP A 282 6.23 -22.57 0.68
N TYR A 283 6.50 -23.34 -0.37
CA TYR A 283 5.44 -24.07 -1.08
C TYR A 283 5.06 -25.44 -0.49
N LEU A 284 5.74 -25.93 0.56
CA LEU A 284 5.58 -27.30 1.06
C LEU A 284 5.53 -27.38 2.60
N ALA A 285 4.44 -27.90 3.15
CA ALA A 285 4.35 -28.34 4.54
C ALA A 285 3.83 -29.78 4.64
N GLU A 286 3.98 -30.40 5.80
CA GLU A 286 3.39 -31.71 6.08
C GLU A 286 3.04 -31.86 7.56
N ASP A 287 2.08 -32.74 7.85
CA ASP A 287 1.86 -33.31 9.17
C ASP A 287 1.72 -34.84 9.07
N SER A 288 1.19 -35.50 10.09
CA SER A 288 1.01 -36.96 10.10
C SER A 288 -0.07 -37.47 9.14
N ILE A 289 -1.01 -36.60 8.72
CA ILE A 289 -2.21 -36.95 7.95
C ILE A 289 -2.10 -36.43 6.51
N ASN A 290 -1.52 -35.26 6.31
CA ASN A 290 -1.59 -34.47 5.08
C ASN A 290 -0.24 -33.94 4.62
N LEU A 291 -0.17 -33.67 3.33
CA LEU A 291 0.84 -32.86 2.67
C LEU A 291 0.18 -31.58 2.17
N TYR A 292 0.83 -30.45 2.38
CA TYR A 292 0.33 -29.12 2.01
C TYR A 292 1.23 -28.58 0.90
N TYR A 293 0.73 -28.49 -0.32
CA TYR A 293 1.49 -28.07 -1.49
C TYR A 293 0.84 -26.87 -2.17
N TRP A 294 1.49 -25.70 -2.14
CA TRP A 294 0.92 -24.43 -2.64
C TRP A 294 -0.52 -24.17 -2.15
N GLY A 295 -0.78 -24.46 -0.87
CA GLY A 295 -2.11 -24.30 -0.24
C GLY A 295 -3.08 -25.48 -0.45
N ASN A 296 -2.79 -26.42 -1.36
CA ASN A 296 -3.60 -27.63 -1.50
C ASN A 296 -3.26 -28.67 -0.44
N VAL A 297 -4.31 -29.28 0.11
CA VAL A 297 -4.21 -30.40 1.05
C VAL A 297 -4.30 -31.71 0.28
N VAL A 298 -3.27 -32.54 0.40
CA VAL A 298 -3.20 -33.88 -0.19
C VAL A 298 -3.07 -34.91 0.94
N SER A 299 -4.08 -35.76 1.11
CA SER A 299 -4.08 -36.78 2.16
C SER A 299 -2.96 -37.80 1.91
N LYS A 300 -2.14 -38.06 2.94
CA LYS A 300 -1.10 -39.11 2.91
C LYS A 300 -1.69 -40.52 2.80
N SER A 301 -2.98 -40.69 3.02
CA SER A 301 -3.67 -41.98 2.74
C SER A 301 -3.79 -42.28 1.24
N SER A 302 -3.63 -41.27 0.38
CA SER A 302 -3.80 -41.39 -1.08
C SER A 302 -2.53 -41.75 -1.85
N PHE A 303 -1.38 -41.82 -1.17
CA PHE A 303 -0.08 -42.12 -1.77
C PHE A 303 0.87 -42.80 -0.78
N SER A 304 1.81 -43.61 -1.25
CA SER A 304 2.81 -44.24 -0.38
C SER A 304 4.11 -43.45 -0.28
N THR A 305 4.47 -42.76 -1.35
CA THR A 305 5.72 -42.00 -1.48
C THR A 305 5.47 -40.73 -2.27
N TYR A 306 6.32 -39.72 -2.03
CA TYR A 306 6.29 -38.49 -2.79
C TYR A 306 7.70 -37.93 -2.99
N ARG A 307 7.88 -37.12 -4.03
CA ARG A 307 9.07 -36.31 -4.28
C ARG A 307 8.68 -34.97 -4.86
N VAL A 308 9.53 -33.97 -4.67
CA VAL A 308 9.40 -32.67 -5.32
C VAL A 308 10.51 -32.53 -6.35
N GLU A 309 10.15 -32.14 -7.56
CA GLU A 309 11.10 -31.84 -8.63
C GLU A 309 10.98 -30.35 -8.98
N SER A 310 12.09 -29.63 -8.85
CA SER A 310 12.19 -28.20 -9.15
C SER A 310 12.94 -27.99 -10.47
N TYR A 311 12.35 -27.18 -11.34
CA TYR A 311 12.90 -26.79 -12.63
C TYR A 311 13.14 -25.26 -12.67
N PRO A 312 13.98 -24.74 -13.59
CA PRO A 312 14.27 -23.31 -13.69
C PRO A 312 13.01 -22.44 -13.76
N TYR A 313 13.14 -21.19 -13.29
CA TYR A 313 12.04 -20.21 -13.25
C TYR A 313 10.86 -20.60 -12.34
N GLN A 314 11.16 -21.15 -11.15
CA GLN A 314 10.17 -21.45 -10.10
C GLN A 314 9.08 -22.45 -10.56
N THR A 315 9.47 -23.45 -11.35
CA THR A 315 8.56 -24.50 -11.81
C THR A 315 8.72 -25.73 -10.93
N ASP A 316 7.89 -25.85 -9.89
CA ASP A 316 7.92 -26.96 -8.95
C ASP A 316 6.78 -27.97 -9.20
N PHE A 317 7.12 -29.26 -9.14
CA PHE A 317 6.17 -30.35 -9.23
C PHE A 317 6.19 -31.21 -7.96
N LEU A 318 5.01 -31.49 -7.41
CA LEU A 318 4.83 -32.55 -6.43
C LEU A 318 4.42 -33.83 -7.17
N ILE A 319 5.26 -34.87 -7.11
CA ILE A 319 5.02 -36.16 -7.75
C ILE A 319 4.83 -37.21 -6.66
N THR A 320 3.66 -37.83 -6.64
CA THR A 320 3.33 -38.99 -5.80
C THR A 320 3.31 -40.26 -6.68
N ASP A 321 3.12 -41.43 -6.09
CA ASP A 321 2.91 -42.68 -6.84
C ASP A 321 1.55 -42.73 -7.56
N THR A 322 0.60 -41.84 -7.22
CA THR A 322 -0.76 -41.82 -7.77
C THR A 322 -1.12 -40.55 -8.55
N ALA A 323 -0.38 -39.46 -8.39
CA ALA A 323 -0.71 -38.16 -8.98
C ALA A 323 0.51 -37.22 -9.13
N VAL A 324 0.43 -36.31 -10.10
CA VAL A 324 1.36 -35.18 -10.27
C VAL A 324 0.61 -33.88 -10.03
N TYR A 325 1.21 -32.96 -9.31
CA TYR A 325 0.70 -31.63 -9.06
C TYR A 325 1.70 -30.58 -9.55
N TYR A 326 1.19 -29.58 -10.27
CA TYR A 326 1.93 -28.39 -10.66
C TYR A 326 1.28 -27.18 -9.99
N SER A 327 2.02 -26.50 -9.11
CA SER A 327 1.46 -25.51 -8.19
C SER A 327 0.19 -26.06 -7.49
N GLN A 328 -0.93 -25.37 -7.60
CA GLN A 328 -2.21 -25.79 -7.03
C GLN A 328 -3.05 -26.73 -7.94
N TYR A 329 -2.52 -27.25 -9.04
CA TYR A 329 -3.31 -28.04 -10.01
C TYR A 329 -2.84 -29.48 -10.05
N LYS A 330 -3.79 -30.42 -9.91
CA LYS A 330 -3.57 -31.84 -10.19
C LYS A 330 -3.57 -32.05 -11.70
N LEU A 331 -2.51 -32.65 -12.24
CA LEU A 331 -2.36 -32.94 -13.66
C LEU A 331 -3.04 -34.27 -14.01
N GLU A 332 -3.73 -34.31 -15.15
CA GLU A 332 -4.30 -35.54 -15.73
C GLU A 332 -3.24 -36.31 -16.54
N VAL A 333 -2.21 -36.80 -15.84
CA VAL A 333 -1.08 -37.54 -16.42
C VAL A 333 -0.73 -38.75 -15.57
N ASP A 334 -0.02 -39.71 -16.15
CA ASP A 334 0.48 -40.86 -15.40
C ASP A 334 1.68 -40.48 -14.53
N ALA A 335 1.51 -40.58 -13.20
CA ALA A 335 2.52 -40.11 -12.25
C ALA A 335 3.82 -40.92 -12.24
N GLN A 336 3.76 -42.22 -12.56
CA GLN A 336 4.93 -43.09 -12.52
C GLN A 336 5.89 -42.83 -13.69
N SER A 337 5.34 -42.38 -14.82
CA SER A 337 6.08 -42.15 -16.06
C SER A 337 6.30 -40.67 -16.40
N PHE A 338 5.79 -39.75 -15.58
CA PHE A 338 5.88 -38.31 -15.80
C PHE A 338 7.32 -37.80 -15.91
N ARG A 339 7.55 -36.95 -16.92
CA ARG A 339 8.79 -36.19 -17.12
C ARG A 339 8.48 -34.79 -17.64
N PHE A 340 9.11 -33.78 -17.05
CA PHE A 340 9.17 -32.44 -17.62
C PHE A 340 10.26 -32.39 -18.70
N LEU A 341 9.95 -31.80 -19.85
CA LEU A 341 10.90 -31.67 -20.96
C LEU A 341 11.33 -30.23 -21.19
N LYS A 342 10.37 -29.31 -21.40
CA LYS A 342 10.69 -27.92 -21.75
C LYS A 342 9.55 -26.96 -21.45
N ARG A 343 9.85 -25.71 -21.12
CA ARG A 343 8.87 -24.64 -20.95
C ARG A 343 8.38 -24.10 -22.30
N LEU A 344 7.14 -23.62 -22.35
CA LEU A 344 6.67 -22.75 -23.44
C LEU A 344 7.12 -21.30 -23.17
N GLU A 345 7.84 -20.71 -24.11
CA GLU A 345 8.34 -19.33 -24.04
C GLU A 345 7.67 -18.46 -25.12
N GLY A 346 7.72 -17.13 -25.00
CA GLY A 346 7.28 -16.22 -26.07
C GLY A 346 5.76 -16.17 -26.33
N LEU A 347 4.96 -16.71 -25.42
CA LEU A 347 3.49 -16.69 -25.49
C LEU A 347 2.91 -15.30 -25.15
N ALA A 348 1.66 -15.05 -25.57
CA ALA A 348 0.90 -13.88 -25.14
C ALA A 348 0.64 -13.91 -23.62
N TYR A 349 0.41 -12.73 -23.03
CA TYR A 349 0.42 -12.49 -21.57
C TYR A 349 -0.47 -13.44 -20.74
N TYR A 350 -1.55 -13.96 -21.31
CA TYR A 350 -2.51 -14.84 -20.62
C TYR A 350 -2.19 -16.33 -20.72
N TYR A 351 -1.09 -16.70 -21.39
CA TYR A 351 -0.73 -18.08 -21.64
C TYR A 351 0.62 -18.42 -21.02
N THR A 352 0.68 -19.55 -20.33
CA THR A 352 1.93 -20.18 -19.91
C THR A 352 1.80 -21.70 -19.99
N GLY A 353 2.90 -22.43 -19.88
CA GLY A 353 2.83 -23.88 -19.97
C GLY A 353 4.18 -24.55 -20.17
N PHE A 354 4.12 -25.86 -20.35
CA PHE A 354 5.29 -26.70 -20.60
C PHE A 354 4.94 -27.92 -21.44
N VAL A 355 5.97 -28.53 -22.03
CA VAL A 355 5.92 -29.83 -22.68
C VAL A 355 6.40 -30.89 -21.68
N GLY A 356 5.63 -31.95 -21.55
CA GLY A 356 5.97 -33.12 -20.73
C GLY A 356 5.76 -34.42 -21.49
N GLU A 357 6.15 -35.52 -20.86
CA GLU A 357 5.97 -36.89 -21.35
C GLU A 357 5.45 -37.78 -20.23
N ASP A 358 4.57 -38.72 -20.56
CA ASP A 358 4.14 -39.82 -19.71
C ASP A 358 3.93 -41.11 -20.54
N LYS A 359 3.35 -42.16 -19.96
CA LYS A 359 3.13 -43.46 -20.64
C LYS A 359 2.26 -43.35 -21.89
N GLU A 360 1.44 -42.31 -22.00
CA GLU A 360 0.57 -42.05 -23.15
C GLU A 360 1.28 -41.20 -24.21
N GLY A 361 2.51 -40.75 -23.94
CA GLY A 361 3.39 -40.03 -24.86
C GLY A 361 3.57 -38.55 -24.49
N LEU A 362 3.99 -37.75 -25.48
CA LEU A 362 4.18 -36.31 -25.34
C LEU A 362 2.85 -35.59 -25.11
N PHE A 363 2.87 -34.62 -24.20
CA PHE A 363 1.76 -33.70 -23.97
C PHE A 363 2.27 -32.27 -23.76
N VAL A 364 1.37 -31.31 -23.93
CA VAL A 364 1.57 -29.92 -23.57
C VAL A 364 0.60 -29.58 -22.46
N TYR A 365 1.10 -29.13 -21.32
CA TYR A 365 0.26 -28.51 -20.30
C TYR A 365 0.18 -27.02 -20.57
N LEU A 366 -0.99 -26.53 -20.95
CA LEU A 366 -1.26 -25.12 -21.24
C LEU A 366 -2.14 -24.54 -20.12
N ILE A 367 -1.73 -23.39 -19.59
CA ILE A 367 -2.50 -22.59 -18.66
C ILE A 367 -3.00 -21.35 -19.41
N GLU A 368 -4.32 -21.19 -19.45
CA GLU A 368 -5.02 -20.02 -19.98
C GLU A 368 -5.88 -19.42 -18.86
N GLU A 369 -5.65 -18.16 -18.49
CA GLU A 369 -6.42 -17.46 -17.44
C GLU A 369 -6.60 -18.28 -16.15
N ASN A 370 -5.52 -18.91 -15.66
CA ASN A 370 -5.48 -19.80 -14.48
C ASN A 370 -6.22 -21.14 -14.63
N LYS A 371 -6.60 -21.56 -15.83
CA LYS A 371 -7.11 -22.91 -16.11
C LYS A 371 -6.07 -23.71 -16.86
N GLY A 372 -5.56 -24.74 -16.21
CA GLY A 372 -4.61 -25.68 -16.80
C GLY A 372 -5.31 -26.84 -17.51
N GLN A 373 -4.79 -27.24 -18.66
CA GLN A 373 -5.25 -28.41 -19.39
C GLN A 373 -4.08 -29.18 -20.01
N VAL A 374 -4.20 -30.51 -20.03
CA VAL A 374 -3.26 -31.40 -20.71
C VAL A 374 -3.74 -31.59 -22.16
N ILE A 375 -2.91 -31.23 -23.12
CA ILE A 375 -3.19 -31.33 -24.55
C ILE A 375 -2.24 -32.38 -25.16
N ARG A 376 -2.81 -33.45 -25.70
CA ARG A 376 -2.04 -34.49 -26.38
C ARG A 376 -2.10 -34.32 -27.90
N SER A 377 -0.95 -34.44 -28.54
CA SER A 377 -0.81 -34.35 -30.00
C SER A 377 0.05 -35.51 -30.49
N ALA A 378 -0.55 -36.44 -31.21
CA ALA A 378 0.16 -37.61 -31.71
C ALA A 378 1.11 -37.25 -32.85
N GLY A 379 2.31 -37.84 -32.85
CA GLY A 379 3.23 -37.83 -33.99
C GLY A 379 4.04 -36.55 -34.22
N LEU A 380 4.03 -35.59 -33.28
CA LEU A 380 4.83 -34.38 -33.36
C LEU A 380 6.09 -34.47 -32.49
N SER A 381 7.21 -33.92 -32.97
CA SER A 381 8.41 -33.71 -32.15
C SER A 381 8.21 -32.54 -31.17
N ILE A 382 9.10 -32.44 -30.17
CA ILE A 382 9.09 -31.34 -29.20
C ILE A 382 9.13 -29.98 -29.91
N ASP A 383 10.04 -29.81 -30.88
CA ASP A 383 10.17 -28.53 -31.60
C ASP A 383 8.93 -28.20 -32.46
N GLN A 384 8.28 -29.21 -33.03
CA GLN A 384 7.03 -29.03 -33.76
C GLN A 384 5.89 -28.61 -32.82
N LEU A 385 5.84 -29.15 -31.59
CA LEU A 385 4.88 -28.71 -30.58
C LEU A 385 5.15 -27.27 -30.13
N LEU A 386 6.40 -26.92 -29.86
CA LEU A 386 6.77 -25.56 -29.49
C LEU A 386 6.37 -24.56 -30.58
N GLN A 387 6.71 -24.85 -31.83
CA GLN A 387 6.39 -23.99 -32.96
C GLN A 387 4.88 -23.87 -33.16
N LEU A 388 4.13 -24.97 -33.06
CA LEU A 388 2.67 -24.97 -33.17
C LEU A 388 2.02 -24.05 -32.13
N PHE A 389 2.46 -24.14 -30.87
CA PHE A 389 1.94 -23.30 -29.80
C PHE A 389 2.45 -21.86 -29.90
N GLN A 390 3.67 -21.64 -30.37
CA GLN A 390 4.19 -20.30 -30.65
C GLN A 390 3.41 -19.61 -31.80
N ASP A 391 3.06 -20.34 -32.85
CA ASP A 391 2.29 -19.75 -33.96
C ASP A 391 0.85 -19.45 -33.58
N LYS A 392 0.27 -20.28 -32.70
CA LYS A 392 -1.11 -20.16 -32.26
C LYS A 392 -1.31 -19.18 -31.10
N TYR A 393 -0.37 -19.12 -30.16
CA TYR A 393 -0.48 -18.39 -28.90
C TYR A 393 0.69 -17.41 -28.66
N GLY A 394 1.66 -17.34 -29.56
CA GLY A 394 2.82 -16.46 -29.46
C GLY A 394 2.49 -14.99 -29.70
N ASN A 395 3.29 -14.11 -29.08
CA ASN A 395 3.02 -12.68 -29.12
C ASN A 395 3.73 -11.96 -30.28
N LYS A 396 3.04 -11.77 -31.43
CA LYS A 396 3.55 -10.99 -32.58
C LYS A 396 3.84 -9.51 -32.26
N TYR A 397 3.21 -8.96 -31.21
CA TYR A 397 3.19 -7.53 -30.88
C TYR A 397 4.47 -6.97 -30.24
N TRP A 398 5.31 -7.81 -29.62
CA TRP A 398 6.49 -7.35 -28.87
C TRP A 398 7.72 -7.04 -29.73
N ARG A 399 7.60 -7.14 -31.07
CA ARG A 399 8.69 -6.91 -32.02
C ARG A 399 8.55 -5.61 -32.83
N MET A 400 7.58 -4.75 -32.50
CA MET A 400 7.26 -3.51 -33.24
C MET A 400 7.54 -2.27 -32.38
N GLU A 401 7.94 -1.16 -33.00
CA GLU A 401 8.13 0.14 -32.33
C GLU A 401 6.80 0.65 -31.74
N GLU A 402 6.85 1.44 -30.65
CA GLU A 402 5.65 1.86 -29.91
C GLU A 402 4.63 2.61 -30.77
N ASP A 403 5.08 3.56 -31.58
CA ASP A 403 4.21 4.32 -32.49
C ASP A 403 3.58 3.43 -33.58
N GLU A 404 4.34 2.44 -34.06
CA GLU A 404 3.84 1.46 -35.04
C GLU A 404 2.80 0.53 -34.42
N ARG A 405 3.02 0.09 -33.17
CA ARG A 405 2.04 -0.72 -32.41
C ARG A 405 0.75 0.05 -32.21
N ILE A 406 0.81 1.32 -31.80
CA ILE A 406 -0.38 2.14 -31.57
C ILE A 406 -1.17 2.33 -32.87
N CYS A 407 -0.52 2.67 -33.98
CA CYS A 407 -1.19 2.85 -35.26
C CYS A 407 -1.75 1.55 -35.86
N LEU A 408 -1.19 0.39 -35.53
CA LEU A 408 -1.73 -0.92 -35.96
C LEU A 408 -2.85 -1.43 -35.05
N GLU A 409 -2.75 -1.20 -33.75
CA GLU A 409 -3.68 -1.76 -32.77
C GLU A 409 -5.01 -1.01 -32.71
N LYS A 410 -4.97 0.32 -32.62
CA LYS A 410 -6.19 1.12 -32.41
C LYS A 410 -7.22 0.98 -33.54
N PRO A 411 -6.84 0.91 -34.83
CA PRO A 411 -7.81 0.66 -35.90
C PRO A 411 -8.10 -0.82 -36.17
N SER A 412 -7.61 -1.75 -35.33
CA SER A 412 -7.83 -3.19 -35.53
C SER A 412 -9.27 -3.63 -35.16
N ALA A 413 -9.79 -4.65 -35.86
CA ALA A 413 -11.05 -5.31 -35.51
C ALA A 413 -11.09 -5.80 -34.05
N THR A 414 -9.93 -6.22 -33.52
CA THR A 414 -9.76 -6.65 -32.13
C THR A 414 -9.98 -5.50 -31.16
N TYR A 415 -9.37 -4.33 -31.42
CA TYR A 415 -9.58 -3.14 -30.58
C TYR A 415 -11.05 -2.72 -30.57
N TYR A 416 -11.72 -2.71 -31.73
CA TYR A 416 -13.16 -2.41 -31.78
C TYR A 416 -14.00 -3.37 -30.94
N LYS A 417 -13.71 -4.68 -31.03
CA LYS A 417 -14.42 -5.69 -30.25
C LYS A 417 -14.17 -5.52 -28.75
N GLU A 418 -12.93 -5.23 -28.36
CA GLU A 418 -12.55 -4.97 -26.98
C GLU A 418 -13.16 -3.67 -26.44
N PHE A 419 -13.14 -2.58 -27.20
CA PHE A 419 -13.80 -1.32 -26.85
C PHE A 419 -15.30 -1.55 -26.70
N ALA A 420 -15.98 -2.21 -27.64
CA ALA A 420 -17.41 -2.50 -27.53
C ALA A 420 -17.76 -3.36 -26.29
N LYS A 421 -16.85 -4.25 -25.87
CA LYS A 421 -17.00 -5.06 -24.66
C LYS A 421 -16.77 -4.23 -23.38
N LYS A 422 -15.83 -3.30 -23.41
CA LYS A 422 -15.34 -2.56 -22.23
C LYS A 422 -15.89 -1.13 -22.09
N CYS A 423 -16.57 -0.59 -23.10
CA CYS A 423 -17.10 0.77 -23.10
C CYS A 423 -18.17 1.03 -22.04
N LYS A 424 -18.64 -0.01 -21.32
CA LYS A 424 -19.55 0.07 -20.17
C LYS A 424 -18.86 -0.17 -18.81
N THR A 425 -17.53 -0.20 -18.80
CA THR A 425 -16.69 -0.47 -17.62
C THR A 425 -15.68 0.65 -17.39
N PRO A 426 -15.11 0.81 -16.18
CA PRO A 426 -14.05 1.80 -15.92
C PRO A 426 -12.87 1.75 -16.90
N TRP A 427 -12.61 0.58 -17.51
CA TRP A 427 -11.54 0.41 -18.50
C TRP A 427 -11.65 1.35 -19.70
N VAL A 428 -12.85 1.86 -20.00
CA VAL A 428 -13.04 2.84 -21.07
C VAL A 428 -12.18 4.09 -20.86
N PHE A 429 -11.89 4.49 -19.61
CA PHE A 429 -11.09 5.69 -19.31
C PHE A 429 -9.66 5.53 -19.82
N TYR A 430 -9.05 4.36 -19.60
CA TYR A 430 -7.73 4.05 -20.16
C TYR A 430 -7.76 4.03 -21.68
N GLN A 431 -8.76 3.39 -22.28
CA GLN A 431 -8.89 3.31 -23.74
C GLN A 431 -9.06 4.70 -24.38
N ILE A 432 -9.80 5.60 -23.73
CA ILE A 432 -10.00 6.97 -24.20
C ILE A 432 -8.72 7.81 -24.09
N LYS A 433 -7.93 7.61 -23.03
CA LYS A 433 -6.61 8.24 -22.90
C LYS A 433 -5.62 7.78 -23.98
N GLU A 434 -5.60 6.48 -24.29
CA GLU A 434 -4.80 5.96 -25.40
C GLU A 434 -5.23 6.52 -26.76
N LEU A 435 -6.53 6.80 -26.93
CA LEU A 435 -7.06 7.41 -28.15
C LEU A 435 -6.68 8.88 -28.30
N ARG A 436 -6.57 9.63 -27.20
CA ARG A 436 -5.97 10.98 -27.21
C ARG A 436 -4.55 10.94 -27.75
N ASP A 437 -3.75 9.98 -27.26
CA ASP A 437 -2.34 9.84 -27.68
C ASP A 437 -2.24 9.42 -29.16
N TYR A 438 -3.13 8.53 -29.61
CA TYR A 438 -3.24 8.20 -31.03
C TYR A 438 -3.67 9.41 -31.87
N ALA A 439 -4.64 10.22 -31.42
CA ALA A 439 -5.08 11.43 -32.12
C ALA A 439 -3.92 12.43 -32.27
N LYS A 440 -3.13 12.62 -31.20
CA LYS A 440 -1.92 13.45 -31.21
C LYS A 440 -0.91 12.97 -32.24
N LEU A 441 -0.61 11.67 -32.27
CA LEU A 441 0.33 11.08 -33.23
C LEU A 441 -0.09 11.30 -34.68
N ILE A 442 -1.39 11.20 -34.99
CA ILE A 442 -1.91 11.44 -36.35
C ILE A 442 -1.70 12.90 -36.77
N VAL A 443 -2.02 13.84 -35.89
CA VAL A 443 -1.79 15.28 -36.16
C VAL A 443 -0.30 15.53 -36.40
N GLN A 444 0.58 14.96 -35.58
CA GLN A 444 2.03 15.09 -35.74
C GLN A 444 2.53 14.51 -37.06
N LYS A 445 2.07 13.31 -37.45
CA LYS A 445 2.37 12.72 -38.76
C LYS A 445 1.94 13.62 -39.92
N TYR A 446 0.77 14.25 -39.80
CA TYR A 446 0.32 15.23 -40.80
C TYR A 446 1.20 16.48 -40.80
N GLU A 447 1.60 17.00 -39.64
CA GLU A 447 2.49 18.16 -39.57
C GLU A 447 3.83 17.89 -40.27
N ASP A 448 4.41 16.70 -40.04
CA ASP A 448 5.69 16.27 -40.60
C ASP A 448 5.63 15.94 -42.10
N LYS A 449 4.64 15.14 -42.51
CA LYS A 449 4.60 14.51 -43.85
C LYS A 449 3.47 15.01 -44.74
N LYS A 450 2.55 15.81 -44.20
CA LYS A 450 1.29 16.25 -44.85
C LYS A 450 0.41 15.08 -45.31
N ASP A 451 0.56 13.94 -44.66
CA ASP A 451 -0.16 12.70 -44.97
C ASP A 451 -1.54 12.66 -44.28
N LYS A 452 -2.59 12.42 -45.06
CA LYS A 452 -3.98 12.33 -44.60
C LYS A 452 -4.49 10.88 -44.50
N GLU A 453 -3.72 9.88 -44.92
CA GLU A 453 -4.18 8.48 -44.97
C GLU A 453 -4.62 7.97 -43.59
N GLU A 454 -3.91 8.38 -42.53
CA GLU A 454 -4.17 7.99 -41.14
C GLU A 454 -5.44 8.62 -40.54
N LEU A 455 -6.03 9.65 -41.17
CA LEU A 455 -7.30 10.24 -40.71
C LEU A 455 -8.47 9.27 -40.95
N ILE A 456 -8.45 8.50 -42.05
CA ILE A 456 -9.52 7.56 -42.42
C ILE A 456 -9.77 6.49 -41.34
N PRO A 457 -8.75 5.74 -40.87
CA PRO A 457 -8.95 4.77 -39.79
C PRO A 457 -9.34 5.44 -38.47
N PHE A 458 -8.82 6.63 -38.16
CA PHE A 458 -9.20 7.36 -36.95
C PHE A 458 -10.68 7.74 -36.93
N TRP A 459 -11.23 8.28 -38.02
CA TRP A 459 -12.65 8.68 -38.05
C TRP A 459 -13.60 7.50 -37.80
N LYS A 460 -13.24 6.29 -38.23
CA LYS A 460 -14.01 5.07 -37.91
C LYS A 460 -14.05 4.83 -36.41
N ILE A 461 -12.94 5.01 -35.71
CA ILE A 461 -12.88 4.89 -34.25
C ILE A 461 -13.63 6.05 -33.59
N TYR A 462 -13.36 7.29 -34.02
CA TYR A 462 -13.99 8.50 -33.48
C TYR A 462 -15.51 8.37 -33.40
N SER A 463 -16.16 7.90 -34.48
CA SER A 463 -17.62 7.72 -34.52
C SER A 463 -18.18 6.78 -33.45
N LEU A 464 -17.39 5.83 -32.96
CA LEU A 464 -17.79 4.88 -31.91
C LEU A 464 -17.51 5.40 -30.50
N VAL A 465 -16.47 6.24 -30.36
CA VAL A 465 -15.95 6.66 -29.06
C VAL A 465 -16.34 8.09 -28.68
N GLU A 466 -16.81 8.89 -29.64
CA GLU A 466 -17.23 10.28 -29.43
C GLU A 466 -18.12 10.48 -28.20
N PRO A 467 -19.11 9.61 -27.89
CA PRO A 467 -19.95 9.79 -26.70
C PRO A 467 -19.19 9.80 -25.37
N TYR A 468 -17.96 9.27 -25.35
CA TYR A 468 -17.10 9.11 -24.17
C TYR A 468 -15.87 10.05 -24.17
N LEU A 469 -15.56 10.72 -25.29
CA LEU A 469 -14.35 11.56 -25.40
C LEU A 469 -14.35 12.77 -24.45
N TRP A 470 -15.49 13.20 -23.94
CA TRP A 470 -15.60 14.24 -22.92
C TRP A 470 -14.83 13.94 -21.63
N ILE A 471 -14.56 12.66 -21.33
CA ILE A 471 -13.73 12.24 -20.20
C ILE A 471 -12.29 12.78 -20.37
N GLU A 472 -11.73 12.62 -21.57
CA GLU A 472 -10.42 13.16 -21.97
C GLU A 472 -10.61 14.28 -23.01
N ALA A 473 -11.15 15.41 -22.54
CA ALA A 473 -11.48 16.58 -23.36
C ALA A 473 -10.32 17.09 -24.24
N ASP A 474 -9.06 16.84 -23.86
CA ASP A 474 -7.89 17.15 -24.69
C ASP A 474 -7.92 16.48 -26.06
N SER A 475 -8.58 15.33 -26.18
CA SER A 475 -8.78 14.65 -27.47
C SER A 475 -9.49 15.57 -28.47
N TYR A 476 -10.43 16.40 -28.01
CA TYR A 476 -11.16 17.32 -28.87
C TYR A 476 -10.26 18.40 -29.47
N LYS A 477 -9.14 18.79 -28.83
CA LYS A 477 -8.15 19.69 -29.46
C LYS A 477 -7.62 19.07 -30.76
N TYR A 478 -7.16 17.82 -30.69
CA TYR A 478 -6.63 17.11 -31.86
C TYR A 478 -7.70 16.86 -32.93
N VAL A 479 -8.92 16.48 -32.51
CA VAL A 479 -10.04 16.29 -33.44
C VAL A 479 -10.42 17.61 -34.14
N THR A 480 -10.39 18.76 -33.45
CA THR A 480 -10.56 20.08 -34.06
C THR A 480 -9.51 20.33 -35.14
N LEU A 481 -8.23 20.03 -34.86
CA LEU A 481 -7.16 20.16 -35.85
C LEU A 481 -7.40 19.25 -37.06
N MET A 482 -7.86 18.00 -36.85
CA MET A 482 -8.20 17.09 -37.94
C MET A 482 -9.34 17.62 -38.82
N TYR A 483 -10.39 18.19 -38.24
CA TYR A 483 -11.45 18.84 -39.02
C TYR A 483 -10.94 20.06 -39.79
N CYS A 484 -10.03 20.85 -39.22
CA CYS A 484 -9.35 21.93 -39.94
C CYS A 484 -8.49 21.41 -41.12
N ILE A 485 -7.75 20.30 -40.94
CA ILE A 485 -6.97 19.64 -41.99
C ILE A 485 -7.87 19.19 -43.17
N GLU A 486 -9.11 18.79 -42.87
CA GLU A 486 -10.12 18.40 -43.86
C GLU A 486 -10.94 19.58 -44.41
N GLY A 487 -10.75 20.80 -43.90
CA GLY A 487 -11.51 21.99 -44.31
C GLY A 487 -12.96 22.01 -43.82
N LYS A 488 -13.31 21.25 -42.79
CA LYS A 488 -14.67 21.15 -42.23
C LYS A 488 -14.88 22.16 -41.10
N GLN A 489 -15.01 23.44 -41.44
CA GLN A 489 -15.06 24.56 -40.49
C GLN A 489 -16.14 24.41 -39.40
N GLU A 490 -17.40 24.14 -39.75
CA GLU A 490 -18.50 23.98 -38.79
C GLU A 490 -18.24 22.87 -37.76
N HIS A 491 -17.67 21.75 -38.21
CA HIS A 491 -17.37 20.61 -37.34
C HIS A 491 -16.18 20.93 -36.42
N ALA A 492 -15.19 21.66 -36.93
CA ALA A 492 -14.07 22.13 -36.13
C ALA A 492 -14.53 23.07 -35.01
N LEU A 493 -15.47 23.98 -35.30
CA LEU A 493 -16.04 24.91 -34.31
C LEU A 493 -16.87 24.20 -33.23
N ASP A 494 -17.76 23.27 -33.58
CA ASP A 494 -18.49 22.49 -32.57
C ASP A 494 -17.55 21.63 -31.72
N THR A 495 -16.49 21.08 -32.32
CA THR A 495 -15.49 20.29 -31.60
C THR A 495 -14.65 21.17 -30.66
N LEU A 496 -14.30 22.38 -31.07
CA LEU A 496 -13.64 23.38 -30.22
C LEU A 496 -14.53 23.76 -29.03
N ARG A 497 -15.83 23.97 -29.25
CA ARG A 497 -16.81 24.20 -28.19
C ARG A 497 -16.81 23.04 -27.19
N LYS A 498 -16.82 21.78 -27.65
CA LYS A 498 -16.72 20.60 -26.78
C LYS A 498 -15.41 20.58 -25.97
N ALA A 499 -14.28 20.93 -26.58
CA ALA A 499 -13.00 21.02 -25.89
C ALA A 499 -13.05 22.04 -24.73
N ILE A 500 -13.65 23.21 -24.95
CA ILE A 500 -13.81 24.25 -23.92
C ILE A 500 -14.78 23.79 -22.83
N MET A 501 -15.97 23.32 -23.21
CA MET A 501 -17.04 22.93 -22.28
C MET A 501 -16.65 21.77 -21.36
N TYR A 502 -15.91 20.78 -21.89
CA TYR A 502 -15.46 19.63 -21.10
C TYR A 502 -14.09 19.86 -20.43
N GLY A 503 -13.53 21.06 -20.60
CA GLY A 503 -12.28 21.54 -20.01
C GLY A 503 -11.06 20.76 -20.47
N ALA A 504 -10.70 20.92 -21.74
CA ALA A 504 -9.36 20.62 -22.21
C ALA A 504 -8.34 21.53 -21.48
N PHE A 505 -7.14 21.01 -21.23
CA PHE A 505 -6.06 21.78 -20.64
C PHE A 505 -5.40 22.69 -21.70
N ASP A 506 -4.74 23.77 -21.26
CA ASP A 506 -3.95 24.67 -22.10
C ASP A 506 -4.68 25.20 -23.35
N VAL A 507 -6.01 25.35 -23.26
CA VAL A 507 -6.85 25.84 -24.37
C VAL A 507 -6.42 27.22 -24.84
N MET A 508 -5.86 28.05 -23.96
CA MET A 508 -5.36 29.37 -24.32
C MET A 508 -4.17 29.30 -25.29
N GLU A 509 -3.23 28.38 -25.06
CA GLU A 509 -2.10 28.14 -25.98
C GLU A 509 -2.58 27.49 -27.28
N PHE A 510 -3.61 26.66 -27.19
CA PHE A 510 -4.21 25.99 -28.35
C PHE A 510 -4.79 26.96 -29.37
N PHE A 511 -5.35 28.11 -28.97
CA PHE A 511 -5.92 29.09 -29.91
C PHE A 511 -4.93 29.64 -30.94
N ASP A 512 -3.63 29.61 -30.62
CA ASP A 512 -2.57 30.12 -31.48
C ASP A 512 -1.98 29.02 -32.40
N HIS A 513 -2.56 27.81 -32.40
CA HIS A 513 -2.07 26.69 -33.20
C HIS A 513 -2.21 26.96 -34.72
N PRO A 514 -1.15 26.78 -35.55
CA PRO A 514 -1.17 27.18 -36.97
C PRO A 514 -2.26 26.51 -37.82
N LEU A 515 -2.58 25.25 -37.52
CA LEU A 515 -3.64 24.50 -38.21
C LEU A 515 -5.06 25.04 -37.97
N LEU A 516 -5.28 25.94 -37.00
CA LEU A 516 -6.58 26.60 -36.77
C LEU A 516 -6.84 27.79 -37.70
N SER A 517 -5.88 28.17 -38.55
CA SER A 517 -6.01 29.27 -39.53
C SER A 517 -7.29 29.25 -40.37
N THR A 518 -7.89 28.07 -40.57
CA THR A 518 -9.17 27.93 -41.29
C THR A 518 -10.40 28.42 -40.52
N ILE A 519 -10.32 28.60 -39.20
CA ILE A 519 -11.45 29.01 -38.35
C ILE A 519 -11.14 30.24 -37.47
N GLN A 520 -9.90 30.71 -37.41
CA GLN A 520 -9.46 31.78 -36.50
C GLN A 520 -10.18 33.12 -36.69
N GLU A 521 -10.63 33.44 -37.91
CA GLU A 521 -11.37 34.67 -38.22
C GLU A 521 -12.89 34.53 -38.06
N HIS A 522 -13.38 33.33 -37.73
CA HIS A 522 -14.81 33.07 -37.61
C HIS A 522 -15.39 33.74 -36.34
N GLU A 523 -16.54 34.40 -36.44
CA GLU A 523 -17.18 35.11 -35.31
C GLU A 523 -17.38 34.19 -34.10
N TYR A 524 -17.93 33.00 -34.33
CA TYR A 524 -18.10 32.01 -33.27
C TYR A 524 -16.79 31.52 -32.61
N PHE A 525 -15.67 31.51 -33.34
CA PHE A 525 -14.37 31.18 -32.75
C PHE A 525 -13.94 32.27 -31.75
N LEU A 526 -14.16 33.54 -32.09
CA LEU A 526 -13.85 34.67 -31.23
C LEU A 526 -14.71 34.67 -29.97
N GLU A 527 -16.01 34.36 -30.09
CA GLU A 527 -16.91 34.18 -28.95
C GLU A 527 -16.45 33.06 -28.01
N LEU A 528 -16.08 31.90 -28.57
CA LEU A 528 -15.56 30.77 -27.79
C LEU A 528 -14.24 31.11 -27.08
N LYS A 529 -13.37 31.89 -27.72
CA LYS A 529 -12.11 32.38 -27.13
C LYS A 529 -12.36 33.35 -25.98
N GLU A 530 -13.31 34.26 -26.13
CA GLU A 530 -13.71 35.17 -25.06
C GLU A 530 -14.31 34.40 -23.87
N TYR A 531 -15.24 33.48 -24.15
CA TYR A 531 -15.85 32.62 -23.13
C TYR A 531 -14.80 31.84 -22.34
N ALA A 532 -13.85 31.18 -23.01
CA ALA A 532 -12.77 30.43 -22.38
C ALA A 532 -11.85 31.32 -21.53
N THR A 533 -11.69 32.59 -21.92
CA THR A 533 -10.90 33.57 -21.16
C THR A 533 -11.60 34.00 -19.87
N GLN A 534 -12.92 34.13 -19.90
CA GLN A 534 -13.74 34.51 -18.74
C GLN A 534 -13.95 33.34 -17.76
N ASN A 535 -13.99 32.10 -18.26
CA ASN A 535 -14.28 30.89 -17.48
C ASN A 535 -13.05 30.00 -17.30
N LYS A 536 -11.93 30.60 -16.86
CA LYS A 536 -10.69 29.86 -16.61
C LYS A 536 -10.87 28.83 -15.49
N PRO A 537 -10.17 27.68 -15.54
CA PRO A 537 -10.14 26.73 -14.43
C PRO A 537 -9.78 27.39 -13.09
N ILE A 538 -10.43 26.97 -12.01
CA ILE A 538 -10.14 27.42 -10.65
C ILE A 538 -9.03 26.51 -10.10
N GLY A 539 -7.79 27.00 -10.14
CA GLY A 539 -6.61 26.16 -9.89
C GLY A 539 -6.47 25.10 -10.98
N TYR A 540 -6.54 23.81 -10.59
CA TYR A 540 -6.49 22.67 -11.53
C TYR A 540 -7.87 22.07 -11.87
N LYS A 541 -8.96 22.64 -11.34
CA LYS A 541 -10.31 22.07 -11.48
C LYS A 541 -11.17 22.87 -12.45
N ILE A 542 -11.88 22.15 -13.31
CA ILE A 542 -12.80 22.74 -14.29
C ILE A 542 -14.17 22.92 -13.63
N PRO A 543 -14.83 24.09 -13.73
CA PRO A 543 -16.20 24.26 -13.25
C PRO A 543 -17.13 23.15 -13.76
N MET A 544 -17.81 22.45 -12.85
CA MET A 544 -18.76 21.42 -13.23
C MET A 544 -19.99 22.08 -13.87
N GLN A 545 -20.22 21.83 -15.17
CA GLN A 545 -21.37 22.30 -15.93
C GLN A 545 -22.51 21.27 -15.96
N LEU A 546 -23.72 21.72 -16.29
CA LEU A 546 -24.91 20.87 -16.37
C LEU A 546 -24.73 19.68 -17.32
N GLU A 547 -24.17 19.91 -18.51
CA GLU A 547 -23.95 18.88 -19.52
C GLU A 547 -22.98 17.79 -19.04
N ILE A 548 -21.99 18.16 -18.21
CA ILE A 548 -21.06 17.21 -17.62
C ILE A 548 -21.78 16.37 -16.56
N LEU A 549 -22.61 16.98 -15.71
CA LEU A 549 -23.42 16.25 -14.73
C LEU A 549 -24.35 15.24 -15.40
N GLU A 550 -25.03 15.64 -16.48
CA GLU A 550 -25.91 14.73 -17.24
C GLU A 550 -25.15 13.58 -17.86
N LYS A 551 -23.98 13.85 -18.47
CA LYS A 551 -23.12 12.81 -19.03
C LYS A 551 -22.56 11.88 -17.96
N LEU A 552 -22.13 12.44 -16.82
CA LEU A 552 -21.69 11.68 -15.66
C LEU A 552 -22.80 10.75 -15.21
N LEU A 553 -24.00 11.25 -14.97
CA LEU A 553 -25.15 10.45 -14.52
C LEU A 553 -25.65 9.45 -15.57
N ALA A 554 -25.40 9.67 -16.86
CA ALA A 554 -25.72 8.69 -17.89
C ALA A 554 -24.78 7.46 -17.88
N LEU A 555 -23.60 7.54 -17.24
CA LEU A 555 -22.66 6.41 -17.19
C LEU A 555 -23.22 5.25 -16.34
N PRO A 556 -22.90 3.98 -16.65
CA PRO A 556 -23.25 2.85 -15.80
C PRO A 556 -22.68 2.98 -14.38
N GLN A 557 -23.41 2.47 -13.38
CA GLN A 557 -23.00 2.51 -11.97
C GLN A 557 -21.59 1.90 -11.73
N SER A 558 -21.18 0.92 -12.54
CA SER A 558 -19.86 0.30 -12.49
C SER A 558 -18.70 1.25 -12.81
N MET A 559 -18.95 2.39 -13.45
CA MET A 559 -17.90 3.34 -13.88
C MET A 559 -17.46 4.35 -12.83
N TYR A 560 -18.19 4.46 -11.71
CA TYR A 560 -17.93 5.48 -10.68
C TYR A 560 -16.97 5.02 -9.57
N THR A 561 -16.29 3.89 -9.76
CA THR A 561 -15.66 3.14 -8.65
C THR A 561 -14.43 3.78 -8.04
N ASP A 562 -13.81 4.78 -8.68
CA ASP A 562 -12.57 5.40 -8.21
C ASP A 562 -12.68 6.91 -7.95
N GLY A 563 -13.84 7.52 -8.20
CA GLY A 563 -14.07 8.97 -8.09
C GLY A 563 -13.13 9.86 -8.90
N THR A 564 -12.21 9.29 -9.69
CA THR A 564 -11.07 10.00 -10.30
C THR A 564 -11.54 11.06 -11.28
N ILE A 565 -12.68 10.81 -11.95
CA ILE A 565 -13.31 11.80 -12.84
C ILE A 565 -13.83 13.01 -12.07
N LEU A 566 -14.37 12.85 -10.85
CA LEU A 566 -14.88 13.97 -10.07
C LEU A 566 -13.76 14.94 -9.65
N TRP A 567 -12.54 14.44 -9.42
CA TRP A 567 -11.39 15.28 -9.06
C TRP A 567 -11.01 16.29 -10.13
N LYS A 568 -11.34 16.01 -11.40
CA LYS A 568 -11.13 16.90 -12.53
C LYS A 568 -12.02 18.15 -12.46
N TYR A 569 -13.16 18.05 -11.78
CA TYR A 569 -14.17 19.09 -11.76
C TYR A 569 -14.29 19.77 -10.40
N HIS A 570 -14.61 21.07 -10.43
CA HIS A 570 -15.00 21.85 -9.27
C HIS A 570 -16.53 21.75 -9.13
N LEU A 571 -16.96 21.07 -8.08
CA LEU A 571 -18.38 20.93 -7.72
C LEU A 571 -18.79 22.10 -6.84
N TYR A 572 -19.97 22.65 -7.08
CA TYR A 572 -20.56 23.70 -6.25
C TYR A 572 -21.49 23.09 -5.19
N ASP A 573 -21.52 23.67 -3.99
CA ASP A 573 -22.53 23.30 -2.99
C ASP A 573 -23.89 23.89 -3.40
N ASN A 574 -24.97 23.23 -2.98
CA ASN A 574 -26.32 23.65 -3.30
C ASN A 574 -26.64 25.04 -2.73
N VAL A 575 -26.04 25.43 -1.59
CA VAL A 575 -26.24 26.76 -1.00
C VAL A 575 -25.64 27.88 -1.86
N ASP A 576 -24.46 27.67 -2.41
CA ASP A 576 -23.82 28.64 -3.32
C ASP A 576 -24.68 28.83 -4.58
N ILE A 577 -25.28 27.73 -5.07
CA ILE A 577 -26.18 27.76 -6.23
C ILE A 577 -27.49 28.47 -5.89
N GLU A 578 -28.07 28.25 -4.71
CA GLU A 578 -29.27 28.95 -4.25
C GLU A 578 -29.05 30.46 -4.06
N GLU A 579 -27.83 30.88 -3.73
CA GLU A 579 -27.44 32.29 -3.74
C GLU A 579 -27.33 32.84 -5.17
N ALA A 580 -26.64 32.13 -6.07
CA ALA A 580 -26.55 32.50 -7.48
C ALA A 580 -27.94 32.59 -8.15
N MET A 581 -28.89 31.74 -7.77
CA MET A 581 -30.30 31.81 -8.21
C MET A 581 -30.99 33.11 -7.80
N ARG A 582 -30.67 33.64 -6.61
CA ARG A 582 -31.22 34.92 -6.12
C ARG A 582 -30.63 36.11 -6.87
N GLU A 583 -29.34 36.05 -7.21
CA GLU A 583 -28.63 37.09 -7.96
C GLU A 583 -28.96 37.10 -9.46
N HIS A 584 -29.31 35.93 -10.00
CA HIS A 584 -29.61 35.74 -11.43
C HIS A 584 -30.97 35.04 -11.64
N PRO A 585 -32.10 35.72 -11.40
CA PRO A 585 -33.44 35.12 -11.50
C PRO A 585 -33.75 34.52 -12.88
N GLN A 586 -33.12 35.01 -13.95
CA GLN A 586 -33.27 34.48 -15.30
C GLN A 586 -32.67 33.08 -15.49
N LEU A 587 -31.87 32.59 -14.54
CA LEU A 587 -31.20 31.27 -14.58
C LEU A 587 -31.81 30.27 -13.59
N ILE A 588 -32.95 30.56 -12.98
CA ILE A 588 -33.59 29.70 -11.96
C ILE A 588 -33.79 28.27 -12.46
N ASP A 589 -34.29 28.07 -13.67
CA ASP A 589 -34.54 26.73 -14.22
C ASP A 589 -33.24 25.94 -14.39
N TYR A 590 -32.18 26.61 -14.87
CA TYR A 590 -30.85 26.01 -15.03
C TYR A 590 -30.29 25.52 -13.70
N TYR A 591 -30.29 26.38 -12.68
CA TYR A 591 -29.75 26.06 -11.37
C TYR A 591 -30.62 25.05 -10.59
N THR A 592 -31.93 25.07 -10.76
CA THR A 592 -32.83 24.05 -10.20
C THR A 592 -32.50 22.66 -10.75
N ARG A 593 -32.29 22.59 -12.08
CA ARG A 593 -31.85 21.35 -12.74
C ARG A 593 -30.46 20.93 -12.27
N TYR A 594 -29.55 21.87 -12.07
CA TYR A 594 -28.22 21.62 -11.52
C TYR A 594 -28.29 20.98 -10.13
N ILE A 595 -29.01 21.59 -9.18
CA ILE A 595 -29.18 21.09 -7.81
C ILE A 595 -29.71 19.64 -7.82
N THR A 596 -30.68 19.37 -8.70
CA THR A 596 -31.26 18.03 -8.86
C THR A 596 -30.20 17.01 -9.28
N LEU A 597 -29.44 17.30 -10.33
CA LEU A 597 -28.41 16.41 -10.85
C LEU A 597 -27.23 16.27 -9.88
N ASN A 598 -26.83 17.36 -9.22
CA ASN A 598 -25.76 17.34 -8.22
C ASN A 598 -26.14 16.41 -7.06
N THR A 599 -27.38 16.51 -6.57
CA THR A 599 -27.90 15.63 -5.51
C THR A 599 -27.96 14.16 -5.94
N GLU A 600 -28.41 13.89 -7.18
CA GLU A 600 -28.41 12.53 -7.73
C GLU A 600 -27.00 11.95 -7.83
N MET A 601 -26.04 12.76 -8.30
CA MET A 601 -24.64 12.38 -8.42
C MET A 601 -24.06 12.06 -7.03
N PHE A 602 -24.23 12.93 -6.05
CA PHE A 602 -23.73 12.69 -4.69
C PHE A 602 -24.32 11.42 -4.06
N ASN A 603 -25.62 11.20 -4.21
CA ASN A 603 -26.26 9.94 -3.77
C ASN A 603 -25.64 8.73 -4.45
N ARG A 604 -25.38 8.79 -5.75
CA ARG A 604 -24.85 7.69 -6.55
C ARG A 604 -23.41 7.32 -6.20
N PHE A 605 -22.57 8.33 -5.96
CA PHE A 605 -21.16 8.14 -5.64
C PHE A 605 -20.94 7.79 -4.17
N PHE A 606 -21.59 8.52 -3.25
CA PHE A 606 -21.23 8.47 -1.84
C PHE A 606 -22.11 7.53 -0.99
N LYS A 607 -23.29 7.05 -1.43
CA LYS A 607 -24.04 6.04 -0.64
C LYS A 607 -23.44 4.63 -0.68
N ARG A 608 -22.34 4.41 -1.42
CA ARG A 608 -21.71 3.08 -1.53
C ARG A 608 -20.92 2.72 -0.27
N HIS A 609 -20.98 1.46 0.15
CA HIS A 609 -20.26 0.94 1.32
C HIS A 609 -18.72 0.90 1.15
N ASN A 610 -18.19 1.22 -0.03
CA ASN A 610 -16.75 1.21 -0.36
C ASN A 610 -16.14 2.64 -0.42
N LEU A 611 -16.58 3.54 0.46
CA LEU A 611 -16.05 4.92 0.57
C LEU A 611 -14.61 5.02 1.07
N ILE A 612 -14.00 3.90 1.47
CA ILE A 612 -12.78 3.87 2.29
C ILE A 612 -11.56 4.44 1.56
N ASP A 613 -11.56 4.48 0.23
CA ASP A 613 -10.38 4.81 -0.58
C ASP A 613 -10.40 6.23 -1.19
N MET A 614 -11.38 7.08 -0.86
CA MET A 614 -11.50 8.44 -1.42
C MET A 614 -11.46 9.50 -0.32
N ASP A 615 -10.54 10.47 -0.44
CA ASP A 615 -10.54 11.67 0.40
C ASP A 615 -11.70 12.60 0.00
N TYR A 616 -12.82 12.46 0.70
CA TYR A 616 -14.03 13.25 0.51
C TYR A 616 -14.08 14.48 1.42
N THR A 617 -13.02 14.75 2.22
CA THR A 617 -12.94 15.91 3.12
C THR A 617 -13.35 17.23 2.44
N PRO A 618 -13.04 17.49 1.16
CA PRO A 618 -13.49 18.70 0.47
C PRO A 618 -15.01 18.86 0.35
N TYR A 619 -15.77 17.76 0.45
CA TYR A 619 -17.21 17.71 0.22
C TYR A 619 -18.02 17.33 1.48
N GLU A 620 -17.34 17.08 2.61
CA GLU A 620 -17.97 16.54 3.81
C GLU A 620 -19.08 17.42 4.39
N GLU A 621 -18.99 18.74 4.16
CA GLU A 621 -19.95 19.74 4.64
C GLU A 621 -20.97 20.16 3.58
N TYR A 622 -20.88 19.61 2.37
CA TYR A 622 -21.82 19.97 1.30
C TYR A 622 -23.23 19.54 1.68
N HIS A 623 -24.21 20.39 1.37
CA HIS A 623 -25.61 20.13 1.69
C HIS A 623 -26.16 18.91 0.94
N CYS A 624 -25.63 18.62 -0.24
CA CYS A 624 -25.97 17.44 -1.04
C CYS A 624 -25.30 16.13 -0.60
N MET A 625 -24.35 16.16 0.35
CA MET A 625 -23.63 14.97 0.80
C MET A 625 -24.58 13.98 1.51
N PRO A 626 -24.63 12.68 1.19
CA PRO A 626 -25.52 11.75 1.90
C PRO A 626 -25.16 11.58 3.39
N ILE A 627 -26.16 11.52 4.27
CA ILE A 627 -25.93 11.33 5.72
C ILE A 627 -25.29 9.96 5.99
N GLU A 628 -25.73 8.90 5.30
CA GLU A 628 -25.16 7.55 5.39
C GLU A 628 -23.63 7.53 5.18
N ALA A 629 -23.16 8.29 4.18
CA ALA A 629 -21.75 8.40 3.85
C ALA A 629 -20.96 8.99 5.03
N SER A 630 -21.50 10.03 5.66
CA SER A 630 -20.89 10.65 6.84
C SER A 630 -20.83 9.67 8.03
N ILE A 631 -21.85 8.82 8.21
CA ILE A 631 -21.88 7.80 9.27
C ILE A 631 -20.81 6.72 9.02
N ILE A 632 -20.72 6.19 7.81
CA ILE A 632 -19.75 5.14 7.43
C ILE A 632 -18.32 5.62 7.68
N MET A 633 -18.03 6.89 7.41
CA MET A 633 -16.68 7.45 7.50
C MET A 633 -16.17 7.70 8.92
N LEU A 634 -17.02 7.61 9.95
CA LEU A 634 -16.54 7.59 11.33
C LEU A 634 -15.46 6.52 11.56
N LYS A 635 -15.58 5.37 10.87
CA LYS A 635 -14.55 4.30 10.88
C LYS A 635 -13.24 4.74 10.24
N TYR A 636 -13.29 5.51 9.16
CA TYR A 636 -12.09 6.03 8.51
C TYR A 636 -11.37 7.06 9.39
N TYR A 637 -12.11 8.00 9.98
CA TYR A 637 -11.53 9.00 10.88
C TYR A 637 -10.86 8.34 12.10
N MET A 638 -11.45 7.28 12.66
CA MET A 638 -10.85 6.56 13.79
C MET A 638 -9.56 5.79 13.41
N ARG A 639 -9.43 5.34 12.15
CA ARG A 639 -8.16 4.78 11.63
C ARG A 639 -7.06 5.83 11.54
N MET A 640 -7.38 7.00 11.01
CA MET A 640 -6.41 8.08 10.81
C MET A 640 -5.95 8.71 12.13
N ALA A 641 -6.75 8.58 13.20
CA ALA A 641 -6.35 8.96 14.55
C ALA A 641 -5.11 8.18 15.08
N ASP A 642 -4.79 7.03 14.49
CA ASP A 642 -3.73 6.10 14.92
C ASP A 642 -2.37 6.35 14.25
N ILE A 643 -2.27 7.29 13.30
CA ILE A 643 -1.00 7.57 12.61
C ILE A 643 -0.32 8.77 13.30
N PRO A 644 0.74 8.57 14.10
CA PRO A 644 1.55 9.66 14.63
C PRO A 644 2.47 10.21 13.52
N SER A 645 1.96 10.41 12.30
CA SER A 645 2.61 11.24 11.31
C SER A 645 2.03 12.64 11.50
N GLY A 646 2.87 13.61 11.84
CA GLY A 646 2.49 14.99 12.18
C GLY A 646 1.75 15.81 11.11
N SER A 647 0.98 15.19 10.21
CA SER A 647 0.20 15.85 9.16
C SER A 647 -1.32 15.68 9.29
N VAL A 648 -1.88 14.58 9.83
CA VAL A 648 -3.34 14.47 10.08
C VAL A 648 -3.64 13.47 11.20
N ALA A 649 -3.62 13.92 12.46
CA ALA A 649 -4.22 13.17 13.57
C ALA A 649 -5.66 13.67 13.78
N TYR A 650 -6.67 12.86 13.45
CA TYR A 650 -8.03 13.14 13.92
C TYR A 650 -8.09 12.85 15.41
N PHE A 651 -7.99 13.89 16.24
CA PHE A 651 -8.16 13.72 17.68
C PHE A 651 -9.63 13.39 18.02
N ILE A 652 -9.88 12.63 19.09
CA ILE A 652 -11.24 12.27 19.54
C ILE A 652 -12.21 13.47 19.62
N PRO A 653 -11.80 14.68 20.04
CA PRO A 653 -12.67 15.86 19.96
C PRO A 653 -13.17 16.19 18.55
N GLN A 654 -12.33 16.00 17.52
CA GLN A 654 -12.75 16.18 16.13
C GLN A 654 -13.74 15.08 15.72
N LEU A 655 -13.53 13.84 16.14
CA LEU A 655 -14.48 12.74 15.91
C LEU A 655 -15.84 13.03 16.55
N ILE A 656 -15.85 13.54 17.79
CA ILE A 656 -17.07 14.00 18.47
C ILE A 656 -17.72 15.14 17.70
N GLN A 657 -16.95 16.14 17.27
CA GLN A 657 -17.49 17.24 16.46
C GLN A 657 -18.12 16.73 15.15
N ARG A 658 -17.52 15.72 14.50
CA ARG A 658 -18.12 15.07 13.32
C ARG A 658 -19.39 14.33 13.68
N MET A 659 -19.39 13.58 14.77
CA MET A 659 -20.58 12.90 15.29
C MET A 659 -21.72 13.88 15.59
N ASP A 660 -21.43 15.02 16.20
CA ASP A 660 -22.42 16.06 16.51
C ASP A 660 -23.00 16.68 15.25
N LYS A 661 -22.16 16.98 14.24
CA LYS A 661 -22.63 17.43 12.91
C LYS A 661 -23.54 16.39 12.26
N ILE A 662 -23.21 15.10 12.34
CA ILE A 662 -24.06 14.03 11.82
C ILE A 662 -25.41 13.99 12.58
N LYS A 663 -25.39 14.07 13.91
CA LYS A 663 -26.61 14.13 14.73
C LYS A 663 -27.47 15.33 14.36
N GLU A 664 -26.88 16.51 14.21
CA GLU A 664 -27.58 17.72 13.80
C GLU A 664 -28.29 17.51 12.46
N ARG A 665 -27.60 16.91 11.48
CA ARG A 665 -28.18 16.60 10.17
C ARG A 665 -29.30 15.58 10.25
N ILE A 666 -29.16 14.53 11.07
CA ILE A 666 -30.23 13.56 11.32
C ILE A 666 -31.43 14.26 11.95
N ASN A 667 -31.23 15.14 12.94
CA ASN A 667 -32.30 15.85 13.63
C ASN A 667 -33.08 16.85 12.76
N ARG A 668 -32.56 17.23 11.60
CA ARG A 668 -33.28 18.05 10.60
C ARG A 668 -34.21 17.23 9.71
N LEU A 669 -34.12 15.90 9.74
CA LEU A 669 -35.01 15.00 9.00
C LEU A 669 -36.32 14.77 9.76
N GLU A 670 -37.36 14.38 9.03
CA GLU A 670 -38.67 14.06 9.58
C GLU A 670 -39.11 12.65 9.16
N GLY A 671 -40.01 12.03 9.94
CA GLY A 671 -40.67 10.77 9.58
C GLY A 671 -39.76 9.55 9.48
N GLU A 672 -39.91 8.78 8.40
CA GLU A 672 -39.22 7.50 8.19
C GLU A 672 -37.70 7.67 8.00
N GLU A 673 -37.26 8.77 7.36
CA GLU A 673 -35.83 9.03 7.13
C GLU A 673 -35.08 9.30 8.43
N TYR A 674 -35.66 10.09 9.34
CA TYR A 674 -35.11 10.30 10.69
C TYR A 674 -34.87 8.97 11.40
N THR A 675 -35.90 8.14 11.44
CA THR A 675 -35.88 6.84 12.13
C THR A 675 -34.81 5.91 11.54
N HIS A 676 -34.73 5.85 10.21
CA HIS A 676 -33.75 5.03 9.51
C HIS A 676 -32.30 5.43 9.84
N TYR A 677 -31.95 6.71 9.66
CA TYR A 677 -30.57 7.16 9.88
C TYR A 677 -30.17 7.16 11.35
N GLN A 678 -31.11 7.35 12.26
CA GLN A 678 -30.84 7.18 13.70
C GLN A 678 -30.46 5.73 14.04
N ILE A 679 -31.11 4.73 13.45
CA ILE A 679 -30.76 3.31 13.63
C ILE A 679 -29.37 3.02 13.05
N VAL A 680 -29.08 3.50 11.83
CA VAL A 680 -27.77 3.30 11.17
C VAL A 680 -26.65 3.93 12.00
N TYR A 681 -26.87 5.16 12.47
CA TYR A 681 -25.94 5.88 13.34
C TYR A 681 -25.68 5.13 14.64
N ASN A 682 -26.72 4.80 15.41
CA ASN A 682 -26.59 4.10 16.70
C ASN A 682 -25.95 2.71 16.57
N ASN A 683 -26.06 2.06 15.41
CA ASN A 683 -25.47 0.76 15.17
C ASN A 683 -24.00 0.80 14.76
N ASN A 684 -23.48 1.95 14.33
CA ASN A 684 -22.10 2.12 13.92
C ASN A 684 -21.14 1.84 15.10
N GLU A 685 -20.08 1.07 14.85
CA GLU A 685 -19.12 0.66 15.89
C GLU A 685 -18.40 1.86 16.53
N VAL A 686 -18.03 2.87 15.74
CA VAL A 686 -17.40 4.09 16.26
C VAL A 686 -18.36 4.88 17.14
N VAL A 687 -19.63 4.95 16.73
CA VAL A 687 -20.70 5.55 17.54
C VAL A 687 -20.88 4.76 18.83
N LYS A 688 -20.95 3.43 18.80
CA LYS A 688 -21.00 2.61 20.03
C LYS A 688 -19.77 2.80 20.93
N ILE A 689 -18.58 2.93 20.33
CA ILE A 689 -17.33 3.23 21.03
C ILE A 689 -17.35 4.64 21.64
N THR A 690 -18.19 5.56 21.16
CA THR A 690 -18.17 6.96 21.58
C THR A 690 -19.43 7.40 22.36
N GLU A 691 -20.59 6.76 22.16
CA GLU A 691 -21.89 7.07 22.78
C GLU A 691 -22.21 6.25 24.03
N HIS A 692 -21.59 5.09 24.26
CA HIS A 692 -21.64 4.40 25.57
C HIS A 692 -20.92 5.19 26.71
N TRP A 693 -20.65 6.48 26.45
CA TRP A 693 -19.63 7.30 27.06
C TRP A 693 -19.97 8.81 27.12
N MET A 694 -21.08 9.26 26.51
CA MET A 694 -21.85 10.40 27.03
C MET A 694 -22.81 9.87 28.08
#